data_AF-A0A949E5T7-F1
#
_entry.id   AF-A0A949E5T7-F1
#
_cell.length_a   1.000
_cell.length_b   1.000
_cell.length_c   1.000
_cell.angle_alpha   90.00
_cell.angle_beta   90.00
_cell.angle_gamma   90.00
#
_symmetry.space_group_name_H-M   'P 1'
#
loop_
_entity.id
_entity.type
_entity.pdbx_description
1 polymer ?
#
loop_
_entity_poly.entity_id
_entity_poly.type
_entity_poly.pdbx_seq_one_letter_code
_entity_poly.pdbx_strand_id
1 'polypeptide(L)'
;MKPKYIFSLVIIIIIVLAIITIFIGSRANKQLPEQSPQQTANAKPLFGTMLAFNINDVAMDMPGKTDALQKGWTEFKKDNSAYENLKSNLKKLIQDRAKLVEETGFSVDREIVGYFTWNVIEPQKGQFDWELTDIYVKGASNAGIKISAVVQPFASWDQKNTPAITGCNALDFAYYDYKASPPNDLAEYKNFLTKTVERYKDSVAIWEIGNEYEGQCGGYQNNPEGYLKLLKISYGIIKEIDPEAKVLNGGALEFLDDSIKNFWTKFFQLGGGQYLDYFNVHYNIERISNAKLNPATFQEVLAFYNNLMDKNGGKKPLYLTEFGIYSGSPSAQPFGQFAQGQLPSINQQGPQNDNTYFTISSDGKNWQPGSLVVKEASVPDVIQLQKNVGNFKKGDLLIYFVDFSTVNKPADVETLGLIISTDGGKIWGQKTTVSIKNKSNKGSVVDPSVVQLSDGTLRLYFFGSEITSGDPAGATGPHKVYSAVSSDGINFTVENGIRFQDDKLTDPEVIQYKNQWFMYYSVGTATKLAVSNDGLNFSARAITGGDIGGVPGAVIFDGSVRLFGCRKGIATAVASNGINFNKEQEDIFSGKIQGIVCDPSVARMDNGEYAMVYKTREEQLSNQSPQQTVLPTQPAPTGQSPIQSANDPCGDNICDDFEKQNQNVCPQDCGGSVLSGSPAQSLGQPSPEQIPNQNIQPNQGQALRNLSENDQAVLYFKYSILAFANGVKMVFIDLIGSGNNTVGSSMAFNTDGQPRLFLTTLKTIESKIGGFSKVEKIANSQYKFTVSDKTIYALWSGTLPNEISGQVKVTDIKGQEQIMDATKIKLSSDQSIFVELQRQ
;
A
#
# COMPACT_ATOMS: atom_id res chain seq x y z
N MET A 1 51.50 -46.37 51.44
CA MET A 1 50.10 -46.43 51.94
C MET A 1 49.60 -47.88 51.85
N LYS A 2 48.52 -48.26 52.55
CA LYS A 2 48.05 -49.67 52.59
C LYS A 2 47.42 -50.07 51.23
N PRO A 3 47.59 -51.32 50.74
CA PRO A 3 47.16 -51.73 49.40
C PRO A 3 45.65 -51.64 49.15
N LYS A 4 44.81 -51.66 50.21
CA LYS A 4 43.35 -51.48 50.09
C LYS A 4 42.95 -50.16 49.40
N TYR A 5 43.74 -49.09 49.52
CA TYR A 5 43.43 -47.79 48.91
C TYR A 5 43.62 -47.78 47.39
N ILE A 6 44.58 -48.56 46.87
CA ILE A 6 44.84 -48.64 45.42
C ILE A 6 43.66 -49.32 44.72
N PHE A 7 43.12 -50.39 45.30
CA PHE A 7 41.99 -51.13 44.74
C PHE A 7 40.72 -50.25 44.67
N SER A 8 40.43 -49.48 45.72
CA SER A 8 39.32 -48.51 45.70
C SER A 8 39.52 -47.40 44.67
N LEU A 9 40.75 -46.88 44.49
CA LEU A 9 41.04 -45.85 43.50
C LEU A 9 40.83 -46.36 42.07
N VAL A 10 41.28 -47.58 41.77
CA VAL A 10 41.08 -48.23 40.47
C VAL A 10 39.59 -48.45 40.17
N ILE A 11 38.80 -48.90 41.16
CA ILE A 11 37.35 -49.05 41.01
C ILE A 11 36.67 -47.71 40.71
N ILE A 12 37.06 -46.63 41.41
CA ILE A 12 36.51 -45.28 41.15
C ILE A 12 36.86 -44.81 39.74
N ILE A 13 38.10 -45.02 39.28
CA ILE A 13 38.53 -44.67 37.91
C ILE A 13 37.73 -45.46 36.86
N ILE A 14 37.49 -46.75 37.08
CA ILE A 14 36.68 -47.59 36.19
C ILE A 14 35.22 -47.11 36.16
N ILE A 15 34.63 -46.73 37.29
CA ILE A 15 33.26 -46.20 37.36
C ILE A 15 33.16 -44.84 36.65
N VAL A 16 34.12 -43.94 36.85
CA VAL A 16 34.16 -42.64 36.16
C VAL A 16 34.32 -42.82 34.65
N LEU A 17 35.21 -43.71 34.20
CA LEU A 17 35.36 -44.04 32.77
C LEU A 17 34.08 -44.67 32.19
N ALA A 18 33.41 -45.57 32.93
CA ALA A 18 32.15 -46.16 32.51
C ALA A 18 31.05 -45.10 32.33
N ILE A 19 30.89 -44.18 33.30
CA ILE A 19 29.94 -43.06 33.23
C ILE A 19 30.26 -42.15 32.02
N ILE A 20 31.54 -41.85 31.78
CA ILE A 20 31.97 -41.08 30.61
C ILE A 20 31.62 -41.80 29.30
N THR A 21 31.87 -43.11 29.18
CA THR A 21 31.47 -43.89 27.99
C THR A 21 29.96 -43.98 27.82
N ILE A 22 29.17 -43.97 28.91
CA ILE A 22 27.70 -43.94 28.84
C ILE A 22 27.23 -42.56 28.33
N PHE A 23 27.77 -41.45 28.85
CA PHE A 23 27.40 -40.09 28.40
C PHE A 23 27.85 -39.77 26.97
N ILE A 24 28.98 -40.34 26.51
CA ILE A 24 29.42 -40.22 25.12
C ILE A 24 28.56 -41.13 24.22
N GLY A 25 28.30 -42.38 24.64
CA GLY A 25 27.50 -43.34 23.87
C GLY A 25 26.02 -42.96 23.74
N SER A 26 25.40 -42.40 24.78
CA SER A 26 23.98 -42.02 24.78
C SER A 26 23.65 -40.79 23.92
N ARG A 27 24.66 -40.12 23.35
CA ARG A 27 24.48 -39.07 22.33
C ARG A 27 24.57 -39.59 20.89
N ALA A 28 24.90 -40.86 20.68
CA ALA A 28 25.27 -41.41 19.38
C ALA A 28 24.40 -42.59 18.90
N ASN A 29 23.08 -42.54 19.13
CA ASN A 29 22.12 -43.25 18.27
C ASN A 29 20.66 -42.81 18.49
N LYS A 30 20.17 -41.93 17.60
CA LYS A 30 18.78 -41.90 17.16
C LYS A 30 18.80 -41.76 15.64
N GLN A 31 18.36 -42.80 14.93
CA GLN A 31 18.13 -42.72 13.50
C GLN A 31 16.94 -41.78 13.26
N LEU A 32 17.22 -40.63 12.66
CA LEU A 32 16.23 -39.85 11.93
C LEU A 32 16.11 -40.45 10.51
N PRO A 33 14.94 -40.35 9.84
CA PRO A 33 14.79 -40.83 8.47
C PRO A 33 15.73 -40.06 7.54
N GLU A 34 16.19 -40.74 6.48
CA GLU A 34 17.14 -40.16 5.52
C GLU A 34 16.55 -38.95 4.79
N GLN A 35 16.97 -37.75 5.18
CA GLN A 35 16.87 -36.57 4.33
C GLN A 35 18.06 -36.59 3.35
N SER A 36 17.77 -36.38 2.07
CA SER A 36 18.78 -36.26 1.01
C SER A 36 19.75 -35.11 1.30
N PRO A 37 21.03 -35.18 0.86
CA PRO A 37 22.02 -34.15 1.15
C PRO A 37 21.60 -32.77 0.59
N GLN A 38 21.18 -31.87 1.48
CA GLN A 38 20.78 -30.52 1.10
C GLN A 38 22.01 -29.72 0.68
N GLN A 39 22.00 -29.16 -0.53
CA GLN A 39 23.14 -28.40 -1.08
C GLN A 39 23.24 -27.01 -0.44
N THR A 40 23.73 -26.92 0.78
CA THR A 40 23.97 -25.64 1.48
C THR A 40 25.30 -25.01 1.06
N ALA A 41 25.45 -24.72 -0.23
CA ALA A 41 26.35 -23.68 -0.69
C ALA A 41 25.70 -22.33 -0.33
N ASN A 42 25.95 -21.84 0.89
CA ASN A 42 25.33 -20.62 1.42
C ASN A 42 25.77 -19.39 0.61
N ALA A 43 25.02 -19.09 -0.44
CA ALA A 43 25.04 -17.79 -1.10
C ALA A 43 24.74 -16.71 -0.05
N LYS A 44 25.46 -15.59 -0.11
CA LYS A 44 25.13 -14.42 0.71
C LYS A 44 24.00 -13.67 0.00
N PRO A 45 22.83 -13.47 0.63
CA PRO A 45 21.75 -12.72 0.02
C PRO A 45 22.23 -11.30 -0.30
N LEU A 46 21.99 -10.86 -1.53
CA LEU A 46 22.22 -9.50 -1.98
C LEU A 46 21.05 -8.57 -1.65
N PHE A 47 19.89 -9.15 -1.36
CA PHE A 47 18.67 -8.44 -1.00
C PHE A 47 18.23 -8.76 0.42
N GLY A 48 17.92 -7.71 1.16
CA GLY A 48 17.02 -7.77 2.29
C GLY A 48 15.63 -7.33 1.86
N THR A 49 14.63 -7.65 2.67
CA THR A 49 13.33 -6.97 2.61
C THR A 49 13.32 -5.89 3.68
N MET A 50 12.94 -4.66 3.37
CA MET A 50 12.16 -3.94 4.37
C MET A 50 10.74 -4.49 4.22
N LEU A 51 10.41 -5.57 4.94
CA LEU A 51 9.00 -5.94 5.10
C LEU A 51 8.46 -4.78 5.91
N ALA A 52 7.89 -3.77 5.27
CA ALA A 52 7.68 -2.50 5.95
C ALA A 52 6.71 -2.72 7.13
N PHE A 53 7.25 -2.85 8.34
CA PHE A 53 6.52 -2.78 9.60
C PHE A 53 6.19 -1.33 9.88
N ASN A 54 5.77 -0.61 8.83
CA ASN A 54 5.28 0.73 8.95
C ASN A 54 4.09 0.67 9.90
N ILE A 55 4.09 1.52 10.92
CA ILE A 55 3.02 1.50 11.92
C ILE A 55 1.65 1.78 11.28
N ASN A 56 1.60 2.38 10.09
CA ASN A 56 0.39 2.44 9.26
C ASN A 56 -0.16 1.04 8.91
N ASP A 57 0.65 0.07 8.46
CA ASP A 57 0.20 -1.32 8.16
C ASP A 57 -0.44 -1.99 9.38
N VAL A 58 0.05 -1.69 10.60
CA VAL A 58 -0.46 -2.28 11.86
C VAL A 58 -1.65 -1.47 12.44
N ALA A 59 -1.73 -0.17 12.14
CA ALA A 59 -2.73 0.76 12.64
C ALA A 59 -3.91 1.05 11.67
N MET A 60 -3.84 0.63 10.41
CA MET A 60 -4.95 0.78 9.44
C MET A 60 -6.23 0.06 9.91
N ASP A 61 -6.10 -1.11 10.55
CA ASP A 61 -7.20 -1.84 11.20
C ASP A 61 -7.60 -1.23 12.58
N MET A 62 -7.30 0.06 12.85
CA MET A 62 -7.67 0.79 14.07
C MET A 62 -8.58 2.02 13.85
N PRO A 63 -9.86 1.86 13.46
CA PRO A 63 -10.79 2.99 13.30
C PRO A 63 -10.87 3.89 14.54
N GLY A 64 -10.50 5.16 14.38
CA GLY A 64 -10.55 6.19 15.45
C GLY A 64 -9.48 6.07 16.54
N LYS A 65 -8.43 5.27 16.34
CA LYS A 65 -7.35 5.03 17.32
C LYS A 65 -5.94 5.30 16.78
N THR A 66 -5.77 5.49 15.46
CA THR A 66 -4.60 6.18 14.87
C THR A 66 -4.32 7.52 15.58
N ASP A 67 -5.38 8.24 15.88
CA ASP A 67 -5.40 9.57 16.50
C ASP A 67 -5.01 9.51 18.00
N ALA A 68 -5.00 8.31 18.59
CA ALA A 68 -4.42 8.07 19.91
C ALA A 68 -2.91 7.89 19.84
N LEU A 69 -2.38 7.25 18.78
CA LEU A 69 -0.94 7.12 18.58
C LEU A 69 -0.28 8.46 18.24
N GLN A 70 -0.95 9.32 17.46
CA GLN A 70 -0.50 10.69 17.16
C GLN A 70 -0.26 11.57 18.40
N LYS A 71 -0.73 11.16 19.59
CA LYS A 71 -0.49 11.84 20.89
C LYS A 71 0.79 11.38 21.58
N GLY A 72 1.53 10.44 20.99
CA GLY A 72 2.70 9.80 21.56
C GLY A 72 2.39 8.45 22.23
N TRP A 73 3.37 7.55 22.23
CA TRP A 73 3.36 6.24 22.85
C TRP A 73 2.87 6.23 24.30
N THR A 74 3.31 7.22 25.09
CA THR A 74 2.98 7.36 26.51
C THR A 74 1.49 7.63 26.74
N GLU A 75 0.81 8.29 25.78
CA GLU A 75 -0.65 8.47 25.81
C GLU A 75 -1.36 7.26 25.19
N PHE A 76 -0.90 6.78 24.03
CA PHE A 76 -1.45 5.63 23.32
C PHE A 76 -1.59 4.39 24.20
N LYS A 77 -0.56 4.07 25.00
CA LYS A 77 -0.53 2.88 25.86
C LYS A 77 -1.60 2.88 26.97
N LYS A 78 -2.28 4.00 27.20
CA LYS A 78 -3.42 4.09 28.14
C LYS A 78 -4.71 3.54 27.53
N ASP A 79 -4.85 3.53 26.20
CA ASP A 79 -5.95 2.85 25.51
C ASP A 79 -5.59 1.36 25.31
N ASN A 80 -5.91 0.56 26.33
CA ASN A 80 -5.71 -0.90 26.29
C ASN A 80 -6.38 -1.56 25.06
N SER A 81 -7.49 -1.00 24.55
CA SER A 81 -8.17 -1.54 23.38
C SER A 81 -7.42 -1.22 22.07
N ALA A 82 -6.75 -0.07 21.98
CA ALA A 82 -5.84 0.23 20.87
C ALA A 82 -4.57 -0.62 20.95
N TYR A 83 -4.01 -0.80 22.15
CA TYR A 83 -2.80 -1.60 22.35
C TYR A 83 -3.00 -3.10 22.08
N GLU A 84 -4.13 -3.70 22.48
CA GLU A 84 -4.44 -5.08 22.10
C GLU A 84 -4.68 -5.24 20.59
N ASN A 85 -5.29 -4.24 19.94
CA ASN A 85 -5.45 -4.24 18.48
C ASN A 85 -4.07 -4.19 17.78
N LEU A 86 -3.14 -3.34 18.25
CA LEU A 86 -1.75 -3.30 17.77
C LEU A 86 -1.08 -4.68 17.85
N LYS A 87 -1.18 -5.32 19.01
CA LYS A 87 -0.61 -6.66 19.25
C LYS A 87 -1.30 -7.76 18.46
N SER A 88 -2.56 -7.60 18.07
CA SER A 88 -3.29 -8.51 17.19
C SER A 88 -2.81 -8.37 15.74
N ASN A 89 -2.81 -7.14 15.22
CA ASN A 89 -2.46 -6.86 13.83
C ASN A 89 -0.98 -7.18 13.55
N LEU A 90 -0.09 -6.91 14.51
CA LEU A 90 1.32 -7.30 14.41
C LEU A 90 1.47 -8.83 14.24
N LYS A 91 0.69 -9.65 14.97
CA LYS A 91 0.73 -11.12 14.85
C LYS A 91 0.20 -11.61 13.49
N LYS A 92 -0.88 -11.01 12.97
CA LYS A 92 -1.42 -11.27 11.62
C LYS A 92 -0.39 -10.92 10.54
N LEU A 93 0.15 -9.70 10.58
CA LEU A 93 1.12 -9.19 9.63
C LEU A 93 2.42 -10.02 9.58
N ILE A 94 2.84 -10.58 10.72
CA ILE A 94 3.94 -11.54 10.83
C ILE A 94 3.63 -12.88 10.14
N GLN A 95 2.38 -13.37 10.22
CA GLN A 95 1.97 -14.62 9.56
C GLN A 95 1.96 -14.45 8.03
N ASP A 96 1.41 -13.34 7.54
CA ASP A 96 1.36 -13.02 6.10
C ASP A 96 2.77 -12.90 5.48
N ARG A 97 3.77 -12.53 6.28
CA ARG A 97 5.17 -12.32 5.86
C ARG A 97 5.97 -13.60 5.67
N ALA A 98 5.58 -14.72 6.28
CA ALA A 98 6.22 -16.02 6.03
C ALA A 98 6.18 -16.39 4.54
N LYS A 99 5.07 -16.08 3.86
CA LYS A 99 4.89 -16.29 2.41
C LYS A 99 5.86 -15.46 1.57
N LEU A 100 6.18 -14.22 1.97
CA LEU A 100 7.10 -13.38 1.19
C LEU A 100 8.55 -13.91 1.27
N VAL A 101 8.94 -14.48 2.40
CA VAL A 101 10.26 -15.11 2.58
C VAL A 101 10.32 -16.49 1.93
N GLU A 102 9.23 -17.27 1.95
CA GLU A 102 9.09 -18.50 1.16
C GLU A 102 9.21 -18.22 -0.36
N GLU A 103 8.53 -17.17 -0.85
CA GLU A 103 8.55 -16.80 -2.27
C GLU A 103 9.91 -16.24 -2.70
N THR A 104 10.52 -15.32 -1.93
CA THR A 104 11.74 -14.61 -2.37
C THR A 104 13.05 -15.26 -1.96
N GLY A 105 13.07 -16.01 -0.84
CA GLY A 105 14.29 -16.44 -0.17
C GLY A 105 15.02 -15.31 0.58
N PHE A 106 14.46 -14.10 0.66
CA PHE A 106 15.08 -12.97 1.36
C PHE A 106 14.98 -13.17 2.88
N SER A 107 16.09 -13.60 3.48
CA SER A 107 16.15 -14.09 4.87
C SER A 107 16.51 -13.00 5.91
N VAL A 108 16.55 -11.73 5.51
CA VAL A 108 16.81 -10.59 6.40
C VAL A 108 15.70 -9.55 6.23
N ASP A 109 15.02 -9.25 7.33
CA ASP A 109 14.01 -8.20 7.43
C ASP A 109 14.56 -6.96 8.13
N ARG A 110 14.21 -5.76 7.66
CA ARG A 110 14.44 -4.51 8.36
C ARG A 110 13.18 -4.05 9.09
N GLU A 111 13.31 -3.91 10.41
CA GLU A 111 12.34 -3.24 11.25
C GLU A 111 12.22 -1.76 10.85
N ILE A 112 11.00 -1.24 10.64
CA ILE A 112 10.79 0.21 10.68
C ILE A 112 10.77 0.66 12.14
N VAL A 113 11.34 1.84 12.38
CA VAL A 113 11.39 2.58 13.65
C VAL A 113 10.18 2.34 14.57
N GLY A 114 10.35 1.48 15.57
CA GLY A 114 9.37 1.38 16.66
C GLY A 114 9.70 0.35 17.73
N TYR A 115 9.82 -0.92 17.35
CA TYR A 115 9.98 -2.05 18.26
C TYR A 115 11.34 -2.08 18.98
N PHE A 116 12.39 -1.48 18.41
CA PHE A 116 13.69 -1.29 19.06
C PHE A 116 13.91 0.12 19.65
N THR A 117 12.83 0.86 19.91
CA THR A 117 12.88 2.19 20.55
C THR A 117 13.02 2.09 22.08
N TRP A 118 13.93 2.88 22.67
CA TRP A 118 14.17 2.89 24.12
C TRP A 118 12.90 3.25 24.93
N ASN A 119 12.11 4.23 24.51
CA ASN A 119 10.81 4.59 25.13
C ASN A 119 9.77 3.45 25.12
N VAL A 120 9.89 2.51 24.19
CA VAL A 120 8.98 1.37 24.05
C VAL A 120 9.41 0.23 24.96
N ILE A 121 10.71 -0.09 24.96
CA ILE A 121 11.34 -1.17 25.72
C ILE A 121 11.53 -0.82 27.21
N GLU A 122 11.76 0.45 27.54
CA GLU A 122 11.91 0.96 28.92
C GLU A 122 11.07 2.25 29.08
N PRO A 123 9.73 2.15 29.18
CA PRO A 123 8.84 3.32 29.28
C PRO A 123 8.98 4.10 30.61
N GLN A 124 9.64 3.53 31.61
CA GLN A 124 10.06 4.23 32.84
C GLN A 124 11.42 3.69 33.29
N LYS A 125 12.30 4.56 33.83
CA LYS A 125 13.64 4.19 34.31
C LYS A 125 13.62 2.93 35.20
N GLY A 126 14.34 1.89 34.78
CA GLY A 126 14.44 0.59 35.44
C GLY A 126 13.32 -0.40 35.14
N GLN A 127 12.24 0.01 34.48
CA GLN A 127 11.06 -0.82 34.19
C GLN A 127 11.02 -1.19 32.71
N PHE A 128 11.41 -2.42 32.41
CA PHE A 128 11.47 -2.94 31.04
C PHE A 128 10.17 -3.63 30.65
N ASP A 129 9.63 -3.28 29.49
CA ASP A 129 8.52 -3.96 28.84
C ASP A 129 8.99 -4.53 27.50
N TRP A 130 8.96 -5.86 27.39
CA TRP A 130 9.41 -6.57 26.21
C TRP A 130 8.26 -7.03 25.30
N GLU A 131 6.97 -6.80 25.65
CA GLU A 131 5.85 -7.50 25.02
C GLU A 131 5.79 -7.29 23.49
N LEU A 132 5.89 -6.03 23.04
CA LEU A 132 5.77 -5.71 21.61
C LEU A 132 6.98 -6.23 20.81
N THR A 133 8.19 -6.03 21.33
CA THR A 133 9.44 -6.45 20.70
C THR A 133 9.58 -7.97 20.69
N ASP A 134 9.15 -8.67 21.75
CA ASP A 134 9.10 -10.13 21.79
C ASP A 134 8.12 -10.71 20.75
N ILE A 135 6.96 -10.06 20.53
CA ILE A 135 6.01 -10.49 19.48
C ILE A 135 6.68 -10.40 18.10
N TYR A 136 7.34 -9.28 17.79
CA TYR A 136 8.05 -9.12 16.51
C TYR A 136 9.21 -10.11 16.37
N VAL A 137 10.14 -10.15 17.33
CA VAL A 137 11.36 -10.95 17.24
C VAL A 137 11.05 -12.45 17.19
N LYS A 138 10.09 -12.92 17.99
CA LYS A 138 9.63 -14.32 17.94
C LYS A 138 8.91 -14.63 16.62
N GLY A 139 8.17 -13.67 16.07
CA GLY A 139 7.53 -13.77 14.76
C GLY A 139 8.53 -13.99 13.64
N ALA A 140 9.49 -13.09 13.48
CA ALA A 140 10.58 -13.21 12.52
C ALA A 140 11.34 -14.54 12.69
N SER A 141 11.70 -14.89 13.93
CA SER A 141 12.43 -16.13 14.24
C SER A 141 11.65 -17.39 13.84
N ASN A 142 10.33 -17.42 14.05
CA ASN A 142 9.47 -18.54 13.63
C ASN A 142 9.39 -18.68 12.10
N ALA A 143 9.51 -17.57 11.36
CA ALA A 143 9.53 -17.55 9.90
C ALA A 143 10.93 -17.77 9.30
N GLY A 144 11.96 -18.05 10.13
CA GLY A 144 13.35 -18.24 9.69
C GLY A 144 14.10 -16.95 9.35
N ILE A 145 13.57 -15.80 9.75
CA ILE A 145 14.04 -14.46 9.38
C ILE A 145 15.04 -13.94 10.42
N LYS A 146 16.11 -13.29 9.94
CA LYS A 146 17.02 -12.49 10.76
C LYS A 146 16.66 -11.00 10.66
N ILE A 147 16.88 -10.26 11.75
CA ILE A 147 16.45 -8.85 11.85
C ILE A 147 17.63 -7.90 11.63
N SER A 148 17.36 -6.81 10.90
CA SER A 148 18.04 -5.52 10.98
C SER A 148 17.23 -4.61 11.90
N ALA A 149 17.75 -4.33 13.09
CA ALA A 149 17.05 -3.66 14.17
C ALA A 149 17.45 -2.17 14.25
N VAL A 150 16.47 -1.27 14.23
CA VAL A 150 16.66 0.18 14.13
C VAL A 150 16.53 0.82 15.52
N VAL A 151 17.65 0.82 16.25
CA VAL A 151 17.69 1.20 17.66
C VAL A 151 17.57 2.72 17.84
N GLN A 152 16.43 3.19 18.34
CA GLN A 152 16.24 4.58 18.75
C GLN A 152 16.66 4.79 20.23
N PRO A 153 17.62 5.68 20.54
CA PRO A 153 18.12 5.96 21.89
C PRO A 153 17.27 7.05 22.55
N PHE A 154 15.95 7.02 22.32
CA PHE A 154 15.02 8.06 22.75
C PHE A 154 14.02 7.48 23.75
N ALA A 155 13.93 8.07 24.95
CA ALA A 155 13.03 7.72 26.04
C ALA A 155 12.54 8.99 26.74
N SER A 156 11.22 9.18 26.81
CA SER A 156 10.58 10.42 27.23
C SER A 156 10.79 10.79 28.71
N TRP A 157 11.19 9.83 29.54
CA TRP A 157 11.56 10.08 30.95
C TRP A 157 13.00 10.58 31.10
N ASP A 158 13.92 10.16 30.22
CA ASP A 158 15.30 10.66 30.15
C ASP A 158 15.30 12.05 29.49
N GLN A 159 14.63 12.16 28.34
CA GLN A 159 14.46 13.37 27.55
C GLN A 159 13.28 14.22 28.04
N LYS A 160 12.94 14.17 29.33
CA LYS A 160 11.78 14.86 29.92
C LYS A 160 11.74 16.36 29.61
N ASN A 161 12.91 17.00 29.58
CA ASN A 161 13.09 18.43 29.31
C ASN A 161 13.22 18.76 27.80
N THR A 162 13.35 17.76 26.92
CA THR A 162 13.39 17.96 25.47
C THR A 162 11.97 18.30 24.98
N PRO A 163 11.79 19.42 24.23
CA PRO A 163 10.52 19.71 23.56
C PRO A 163 10.18 18.63 22.52
N ALA A 164 8.88 18.40 22.28
CA ALA A 164 8.46 17.62 21.12
C ALA A 164 8.83 18.36 19.83
N ILE A 165 9.33 17.63 18.82
CA ILE A 165 9.75 18.19 17.53
C ILE A 165 8.51 18.57 16.70
N THR A 166 8.46 19.82 16.24
CA THR A 166 7.37 20.36 15.44
C THR A 166 7.56 20.13 13.94
N GLY A 167 6.47 19.86 13.22
CA GLY A 167 6.47 19.59 11.77
C GLY A 167 6.85 18.15 11.37
N CYS A 168 7.25 17.32 12.33
CA CYS A 168 7.62 15.93 12.13
C CYS A 168 6.45 15.00 12.47
N ASN A 169 5.47 14.89 11.56
CA ASN A 169 4.16 14.28 11.86
C ASN A 169 4.04 12.79 11.48
N ALA A 170 5.14 12.08 11.22
CA ALA A 170 5.11 10.64 10.97
C ALA A 170 4.69 9.87 12.24
N LEU A 171 3.96 8.76 12.08
CA LEU A 171 3.51 7.95 13.22
C LEU A 171 4.68 7.22 13.90
N ASP A 172 5.75 6.91 13.18
CA ASP A 172 6.92 6.21 13.71
C ASP A 172 7.64 7.04 14.80
N PHE A 173 7.57 8.38 14.70
CA PHE A 173 8.10 9.30 15.71
C PHE A 173 7.27 9.35 16.99
N ALA A 174 6.03 8.86 16.97
CA ALA A 174 5.19 8.76 18.16
C ALA A 174 5.75 7.75 19.18
N TYR A 175 6.49 6.73 18.74
CA TYR A 175 7.06 5.71 19.63
C TYR A 175 7.96 6.31 20.72
N TYR A 176 8.60 7.45 20.45
CA TYR A 176 9.38 8.24 21.41
C TYR A 176 8.74 9.60 21.75
N ASP A 177 7.40 9.67 21.69
CA ASP A 177 6.57 10.86 21.98
C ASP A 177 7.07 12.15 21.27
N TYR A 178 7.58 12.01 20.04
CA TYR A 178 8.17 13.08 19.23
C TYR A 178 9.40 13.78 19.85
N LYS A 179 10.06 13.18 20.85
CA LYS A 179 11.27 13.70 21.53
C LYS A 179 12.56 13.04 21.02
N ALA A 180 13.09 13.48 19.89
CA ALA A 180 14.44 13.06 19.45
C ALA A 180 15.52 14.06 19.92
N SER A 181 16.50 13.55 20.66
CA SER A 181 17.68 14.30 21.17
C SER A 181 18.71 13.31 21.75
N PRO A 182 20.00 13.66 21.89
CA PRO A 182 20.98 12.77 22.51
C PRO A 182 20.58 12.37 23.96
N PRO A 183 20.81 11.12 24.41
CA PRO A 183 20.54 10.70 25.77
C PRO A 183 21.16 11.63 26.83
N ASN A 184 20.36 12.03 27.81
CA ASN A 184 20.82 12.80 28.96
C ASN A 184 21.62 11.91 29.93
N ASP A 185 21.10 10.72 30.24
CA ASP A 185 21.79 9.70 31.04
C ASP A 185 22.37 8.58 30.15
N LEU A 186 23.62 8.77 29.73
CA LEU A 186 24.39 7.77 28.99
C LEU A 186 24.76 6.53 29.80
N ALA A 187 24.52 6.46 31.12
CA ALA A 187 24.62 5.20 31.84
C ALA A 187 23.37 4.35 31.63
N GLU A 188 22.18 4.96 31.58
CA GLU A 188 20.95 4.23 31.34
C GLU A 188 20.78 3.80 29.89
N TYR A 189 21.17 4.63 28.90
CA TYR A 189 21.16 4.18 27.50
C TYR A 189 22.02 2.92 27.30
N LYS A 190 23.16 2.81 28.01
CA LYS A 190 24.00 1.61 28.00
C LYS A 190 23.30 0.42 28.67
N ASN A 191 22.64 0.62 29.80
CA ASN A 191 21.85 -0.40 30.52
C ASN A 191 20.72 -0.96 29.62
N PHE A 192 19.97 -0.08 28.95
CA PHE A 192 18.99 -0.45 27.92
C PHE A 192 19.60 -1.25 26.78
N LEU A 193 20.64 -0.72 26.11
CA LEU A 193 21.21 -1.37 24.94
C LEU A 193 21.81 -2.73 25.29
N THR A 194 22.52 -2.84 26.42
CA THR A 194 23.10 -4.09 26.90
C THR A 194 22.03 -5.18 26.99
N LYS A 195 20.93 -4.92 27.72
CA LYS A 195 19.83 -5.88 27.88
C LYS A 195 19.15 -6.23 26.55
N THR A 196 18.94 -5.25 25.68
CA THR A 196 18.31 -5.46 24.36
C THR A 196 19.16 -6.34 23.46
N VAL A 197 20.49 -6.14 23.46
CA VAL A 197 21.43 -6.97 22.68
C VAL A 197 21.59 -8.36 23.30
N GLU A 198 21.75 -8.46 24.63
CA GLU A 198 21.77 -9.74 25.36
C GLU A 198 20.52 -10.59 25.07
N ARG A 199 19.35 -9.96 24.96
CA ARG A 199 18.07 -10.62 24.73
C ARG A 199 17.87 -11.10 23.29
N TYR A 200 18.33 -10.35 22.30
CA TYR A 200 17.91 -10.54 20.90
C TYR A 200 19.01 -10.87 19.89
N LYS A 201 20.30 -10.93 20.29
CA LYS A 201 21.42 -11.28 19.38
C LYS A 201 21.25 -12.57 18.57
N ASP A 202 20.57 -13.58 19.12
CA ASP A 202 20.33 -14.84 18.42
C ASP A 202 19.33 -14.69 17.24
N SER A 203 18.60 -13.57 17.15
CA SER A 203 17.64 -13.26 16.08
C SER A 203 18.04 -12.02 15.25
N VAL A 204 18.72 -11.04 15.85
CA VAL A 204 19.18 -9.81 15.19
C VAL A 204 20.56 -10.02 14.58
N ALA A 205 20.67 -9.96 13.25
CA ALA A 205 21.95 -10.07 12.55
C ALA A 205 22.64 -8.71 12.36
N ILE A 206 21.86 -7.64 12.32
CA ILE A 206 22.31 -6.27 12.03
C ILE A 206 21.68 -5.31 13.04
N TRP A 207 22.50 -4.41 13.58
CA TRP A 207 22.08 -3.34 14.49
C TRP A 207 22.33 -1.99 13.83
N GLU A 208 21.26 -1.32 13.40
CA GLU A 208 21.27 0.05 12.88
C GLU A 208 21.10 1.01 14.05
N ILE A 209 22.08 1.89 14.28
CA ILE A 209 22.03 2.85 15.38
C ILE A 209 21.38 4.14 14.89
N GLY A 210 20.04 4.15 14.90
CA GLY A 210 19.18 5.30 14.59
C GLY A 210 18.52 5.27 13.21
N ASN A 211 17.88 6.39 12.82
CA ASN A 211 17.30 6.58 11.48
C ASN A 211 17.34 8.06 11.05
N GLU A 212 18.11 8.41 10.02
CA GLU A 212 18.17 9.72 9.36
C GLU A 212 18.52 10.89 10.32
N TYR A 213 19.52 10.65 11.17
CA TYR A 213 19.84 11.47 12.35
C TYR A 213 20.40 12.87 12.08
N GLU A 214 21.00 13.07 10.92
CA GLU A 214 21.38 14.38 10.40
C GLU A 214 20.17 15.23 9.98
N GLY A 215 19.02 14.61 9.73
CA GLY A 215 17.78 15.26 9.29
C GLY A 215 17.04 15.98 10.41
N GLN A 216 16.13 16.89 10.04
CA GLN A 216 15.36 17.72 10.97
C GLN A 216 14.62 16.92 12.05
N CYS A 217 14.07 15.75 11.71
CA CYS A 217 13.31 14.90 12.64
C CYS A 217 14.18 13.89 13.41
N GLY A 218 15.46 13.74 13.04
CA GLY A 218 16.36 12.70 13.53
C GLY A 218 17.07 13.00 14.86
N GLY A 219 16.91 14.20 15.43
CA GLY A 219 17.40 14.55 16.77
C GLY A 219 18.92 14.80 16.90
N TYR A 220 19.71 14.64 15.84
CA TYR A 220 21.13 15.00 15.80
C TYR A 220 21.47 15.99 14.66
N GLN A 221 20.49 16.71 14.11
CA GLN A 221 20.72 17.74 13.09
C GLN A 221 21.84 18.69 13.53
N ASN A 222 22.86 18.87 12.67
CA ASN A 222 24.08 19.65 12.94
C ASN A 222 24.96 19.16 14.13
N ASN A 223 24.79 17.93 14.62
CA ASN A 223 25.50 17.37 15.79
C ASN A 223 26.22 16.02 15.52
N PRO A 224 27.19 15.98 14.58
CA PRO A 224 27.90 14.73 14.24
C PRO A 224 28.82 14.25 15.38
N GLU A 225 29.35 15.13 16.22
CA GLU A 225 30.05 14.78 17.46
C GLU A 225 29.16 13.99 18.43
N GLY A 226 27.92 14.45 18.64
CA GLY A 226 26.95 13.77 19.50
C GLY A 226 26.55 12.41 18.96
N TYR A 227 26.35 12.30 17.65
CA TYR A 227 26.03 11.02 17.02
C TYR A 227 27.21 10.04 17.05
N LEU A 228 28.43 10.51 16.80
CA LEU A 228 29.64 9.68 16.96
C LEU A 228 29.79 9.17 18.39
N LYS A 229 29.49 9.99 19.39
CA LYS A 229 29.52 9.59 20.81
C LYS A 229 28.52 8.47 21.10
N LEU A 230 27.31 8.53 20.52
CA LEU A 230 26.31 7.45 20.60
C LEU A 230 26.84 6.18 19.92
N LEU A 231 27.13 6.24 18.62
CA LEU A 231 27.55 5.09 17.82
C LEU A 231 28.78 4.38 18.42
N LYS A 232 29.77 5.14 18.92
CA LYS A 232 30.95 4.58 19.59
C LYS A 232 30.62 3.78 20.85
N ILE A 233 29.62 4.23 21.63
CA ILE A 233 29.14 3.51 22.81
C ILE A 233 28.40 2.25 22.37
N SER A 234 27.52 2.37 21.38
CA SER A 234 26.69 1.26 20.91
C SER A 234 27.51 0.15 20.26
N TYR A 235 28.48 0.52 19.40
CA TYR A 235 29.44 -0.42 18.80
C TYR A 235 30.22 -1.20 19.86
N GLY A 236 30.71 -0.53 20.91
CA GLY A 236 31.44 -1.17 22.01
C GLY A 236 30.59 -2.24 22.71
N ILE A 237 29.37 -1.89 23.11
CA ILE A 237 28.45 -2.81 23.79
C ILE A 237 28.08 -4.00 22.89
N ILE A 238 27.70 -3.74 21.64
CA ILE A 238 27.30 -4.80 20.71
C ILE A 238 28.46 -5.78 20.49
N LYS A 239 29.67 -5.28 20.24
CA LYS A 239 30.86 -6.12 20.02
C LYS A 239 31.37 -6.87 21.26
N GLU A 240 31.04 -6.40 22.47
CA GLU A 240 31.35 -7.11 23.70
C GLU A 240 30.40 -8.30 23.94
N ILE A 241 29.12 -8.15 23.57
CA ILE A 241 28.06 -9.18 23.76
C ILE A 241 28.00 -10.17 22.59
N ASP A 242 28.27 -9.69 21.38
CA ASP A 242 28.34 -10.43 20.11
C ASP A 242 29.35 -9.77 19.15
N PRO A 243 30.59 -10.29 19.07
CA PRO A 243 31.61 -9.82 18.13
C PRO A 243 31.21 -9.95 16.65
N GLU A 244 30.33 -10.91 16.32
CA GLU A 244 29.91 -11.23 14.96
C GLU A 244 28.67 -10.46 14.50
N ALA A 245 27.84 -9.92 15.39
CA ALA A 245 26.78 -8.98 15.05
C ALA A 245 27.32 -7.81 14.22
N LYS A 246 26.56 -7.34 13.21
CA LYS A 246 27.02 -6.27 12.31
C LYS A 246 26.41 -4.92 12.71
N VAL A 247 27.23 -3.89 12.90
CA VAL A 247 26.79 -2.57 13.37
C VAL A 247 26.86 -1.54 12.25
N LEU A 248 25.77 -0.81 12.05
CA LEU A 248 25.58 0.20 11.01
C LEU A 248 25.25 1.56 11.64
N ASN A 249 25.53 2.64 10.90
CA ASN A 249 24.86 3.91 11.16
C ASN A 249 23.38 3.83 10.76
N GLY A 250 22.57 4.69 11.36
CA GLY A 250 21.13 4.78 11.09
C GLY A 250 20.72 5.41 9.76
N GLY A 251 21.29 4.99 8.63
CA GLY A 251 20.89 5.46 7.30
C GLY A 251 21.29 6.91 7.00
N ALA A 252 22.29 7.10 6.15
CA ALA A 252 22.68 8.42 5.66
C ALA A 252 21.77 8.85 4.49
N LEU A 253 21.07 9.97 4.63
CA LEU A 253 20.18 10.52 3.60
C LEU A 253 20.90 10.80 2.27
N GLU A 254 20.13 10.82 1.18
CA GLU A 254 20.56 11.47 -0.06
C GLU A 254 20.84 12.98 0.12
N PHE A 255 21.51 13.59 -0.85
CA PHE A 255 21.91 15.00 -0.78
C PHE A 255 20.75 15.94 -1.10
N LEU A 256 19.81 16.08 -0.16
CA LEU A 256 18.77 17.12 -0.20
C LEU A 256 19.38 18.53 -0.14
N ASP A 257 20.44 18.70 0.66
CA ASP A 257 21.29 19.89 0.69
C ASP A 257 22.73 19.54 1.17
N ASP A 258 23.59 20.56 1.28
CA ASP A 258 24.99 20.39 1.72
C ASP A 258 25.15 20.17 3.24
N SER A 259 24.13 20.38 4.08
CA SER A 259 24.21 20.09 5.53
C SER A 259 24.36 18.58 5.77
N ILE A 260 23.67 17.75 4.99
CA ILE A 260 23.80 16.28 4.97
C ILE A 260 25.25 15.88 4.68
N LYS A 261 25.84 16.43 3.60
CA LYS A 261 27.24 16.19 3.23
C LYS A 261 28.21 16.65 4.32
N ASN A 262 27.96 17.82 4.92
CA ASN A 262 28.81 18.40 5.95
C ASN A 262 28.77 17.56 7.25
N PHE A 263 27.60 17.09 7.67
CA PHE A 263 27.43 16.21 8.83
C PHE A 263 28.27 14.92 8.66
N TRP A 264 28.08 14.19 7.56
CA TRP A 264 28.83 12.94 7.33
C TRP A 264 30.32 13.18 7.07
N THR A 265 30.68 14.26 6.39
CA THR A 265 32.10 14.65 6.21
C THR A 265 32.78 14.86 7.55
N LYS A 266 32.11 15.58 8.46
CA LYS A 266 32.61 15.85 9.81
C LYS A 266 32.66 14.57 10.67
N PHE A 267 31.62 13.73 10.63
CA PHE A 267 31.58 12.43 11.31
C PHE A 267 32.76 11.53 10.88
N PHE A 268 33.07 11.46 9.59
CA PHE A 268 34.21 10.67 9.10
C PHE A 268 35.57 11.29 9.47
N GLN A 269 35.72 12.62 9.39
CA GLN A 269 36.93 13.32 9.87
C GLN A 269 37.22 13.11 11.36
N LEU A 270 36.18 12.89 12.18
CA LEU A 270 36.30 12.54 13.59
C LEU A 270 36.61 11.04 13.83
N GLY A 271 36.80 10.25 12.78
CA GLY A 271 37.11 8.82 12.86
C GLY A 271 35.89 7.89 12.94
N GLY A 272 34.69 8.35 12.58
CA GLY A 272 33.44 7.59 12.75
C GLY A 272 33.40 6.23 12.05
N GLY A 273 34.13 6.06 10.94
CA GLY A 273 34.27 4.77 10.23
C GLY A 273 34.93 3.64 11.04
N GLN A 274 35.49 3.93 12.22
CA GLN A 274 36.00 2.91 13.16
C GLN A 274 34.88 2.18 13.91
N TYR A 275 33.69 2.78 14.06
CA TYR A 275 32.61 2.31 14.95
C TYR A 275 31.39 1.76 14.18
N LEU A 276 31.64 1.20 13.00
CA LEU A 276 30.65 0.56 12.13
C LEU A 276 31.33 -0.51 11.27
N ASP A 277 30.64 -1.61 10.97
CA ASP A 277 31.14 -2.69 10.11
C ASP A 277 30.80 -2.43 8.63
N TYR A 278 29.60 -1.89 8.39
CA TYR A 278 29.11 -1.43 7.09
C TYR A 278 28.58 0.00 7.22
N PHE A 279 28.74 0.81 6.17
CA PHE A 279 28.15 2.15 6.14
C PHE A 279 26.82 2.12 5.39
N ASN A 280 25.82 2.74 5.98
CA ASN A 280 24.44 2.68 5.58
C ASN A 280 23.99 3.99 4.91
N VAL A 281 23.28 3.87 3.80
CA VAL A 281 22.79 4.99 2.98
C VAL A 281 21.32 4.74 2.66
N HIS A 282 20.50 5.77 2.74
CA HIS A 282 19.14 5.79 2.20
C HIS A 282 19.15 6.48 0.83
N TYR A 283 18.24 6.09 -0.05
CA TYR A 283 18.03 6.77 -1.32
C TYR A 283 16.55 6.68 -1.70
N ASN A 284 15.76 7.61 -1.16
CA ASN A 284 14.29 7.58 -1.18
C ASN A 284 13.67 8.72 -2.02
N ILE A 285 14.40 9.16 -3.06
CA ILE A 285 14.07 10.36 -3.85
C ILE A 285 12.68 10.23 -4.51
N GLU A 286 12.24 9.01 -4.84
CA GLU A 286 10.91 8.67 -5.38
C GLU A 286 9.73 8.98 -4.45
N ARG A 287 9.97 9.18 -3.14
CA ARG A 287 8.93 9.68 -2.22
C ARG A 287 8.41 11.07 -2.66
N ILE A 288 9.24 11.88 -3.32
CA ILE A 288 8.87 13.22 -3.86
C ILE A 288 7.98 13.09 -5.10
N SER A 289 6.83 13.76 -5.12
CA SER A 289 5.74 13.58 -6.10
C SER A 289 6.10 13.76 -7.59
N ASN A 290 7.19 14.46 -7.91
CA ASN A 290 7.67 14.72 -9.27
C ASN A 290 9.11 14.22 -9.52
N ALA A 291 9.64 13.37 -8.64
CA ALA A 291 11.00 12.86 -8.77
C ALA A 291 11.22 12.03 -10.05
N LYS A 292 12.47 12.05 -10.52
CA LYS A 292 13.00 11.17 -11.56
C LYS A 292 14.29 10.54 -11.06
N LEU A 293 14.34 9.21 -11.05
CA LEU A 293 15.56 8.48 -10.72
C LEU A 293 16.64 8.79 -11.77
N ASN A 294 17.74 9.40 -11.35
CA ASN A 294 18.88 9.73 -12.20
C ASN A 294 20.06 8.77 -11.91
N PRO A 295 20.51 7.94 -12.87
CA PRO A 295 21.60 6.99 -12.64
C PRO A 295 22.92 7.66 -12.28
N ALA A 296 23.15 8.90 -12.73
CA ALA A 296 24.36 9.66 -12.41
C ALA A 296 24.33 10.15 -10.96
N THR A 297 23.24 10.74 -10.50
CA THR A 297 23.07 11.20 -9.10
C THR A 297 23.12 10.04 -8.11
N PHE A 298 22.53 8.89 -8.43
CA PHE A 298 22.64 7.68 -7.61
C PHE A 298 24.10 7.18 -7.49
N GLN A 299 24.82 7.14 -8.62
CA GLN A 299 26.26 6.84 -8.63
C GLN A 299 27.07 7.89 -7.85
N GLU A 300 26.70 9.17 -7.91
CA GLU A 300 27.36 10.27 -7.20
C GLU A 300 27.23 10.14 -5.67
N VAL A 301 26.05 9.83 -5.15
CA VAL A 301 25.82 9.58 -3.71
C VAL A 301 26.69 8.42 -3.23
N LEU A 302 26.64 7.27 -3.92
CA LEU A 302 27.44 6.09 -3.57
C LEU A 302 28.95 6.36 -3.71
N ALA A 303 29.38 7.08 -4.75
CA ALA A 303 30.78 7.43 -4.97
C ALA A 303 31.29 8.43 -3.93
N PHE A 304 30.47 9.41 -3.51
CA PHE A 304 30.81 10.34 -2.43
C PHE A 304 31.11 9.60 -1.14
N TYR A 305 30.18 8.75 -0.66
CA TYR A 305 30.37 8.02 0.60
C TYR A 305 31.55 7.03 0.51
N ASN A 306 31.74 6.33 -0.62
CA ASN A 306 32.94 5.52 -0.89
C ASN A 306 34.23 6.35 -0.76
N ASN A 307 34.31 7.49 -1.43
CA ASN A 307 35.51 8.34 -1.45
C ASN A 307 35.75 9.04 -0.10
N LEU A 308 34.69 9.32 0.65
CA LEU A 308 34.76 9.91 1.98
C LEU A 308 35.29 8.90 3.00
N MET A 309 34.84 7.64 2.96
CA MET A 309 35.42 6.55 3.76
C MET A 309 36.89 6.31 3.44
N ASP A 310 37.24 6.24 2.14
CA ASP A 310 38.62 6.02 1.67
C ASP A 310 39.60 7.05 2.26
N LYS A 311 39.20 8.33 2.25
CA LYS A 311 39.98 9.46 2.79
C LYS A 311 40.11 9.45 4.31
N ASN A 312 39.26 8.74 5.04
CA ASN A 312 39.14 8.81 6.50
C ASN A 312 39.31 7.45 7.21
N GLY A 313 40.12 6.55 6.63
CA GLY A 313 40.50 5.27 7.26
C GLY A 313 40.20 4.01 6.44
N GLY A 314 39.62 4.16 5.24
CA GLY A 314 39.38 3.07 4.30
C GLY A 314 37.91 2.71 4.14
N LYS A 315 37.57 2.17 2.96
CA LYS A 315 36.18 1.82 2.59
C LYS A 315 35.63 0.69 3.46
N LYS A 316 34.45 0.94 4.05
CA LYS A 316 33.55 -0.12 4.54
C LYS A 316 32.57 -0.47 3.42
N PRO A 317 32.09 -1.72 3.31
CA PRO A 317 31.03 -2.06 2.36
C PRO A 317 29.77 -1.23 2.61
N LEU A 318 29.07 -0.86 1.54
CA LEU A 318 27.83 -0.10 1.64
C LEU A 318 26.62 -1.01 1.81
N TYR A 319 25.65 -0.56 2.61
CA TYR A 319 24.29 -1.11 2.69
C TYR A 319 23.32 -0.01 2.24
N LEU A 320 22.27 -0.40 1.53
CA LEU A 320 21.11 0.45 1.23
C LEU A 320 19.94 -0.08 2.05
N THR A 321 19.65 0.48 3.22
CA THR A 321 18.58 -0.03 4.10
C THR A 321 17.20 0.55 3.81
N GLU A 322 17.14 1.67 3.09
CA GLU A 322 15.93 2.14 2.43
C GLU A 322 16.28 2.47 0.97
N PHE A 323 15.69 1.71 0.05
CA PHE A 323 15.74 1.96 -1.38
C PHE A 323 14.40 1.54 -2.01
N GLY A 324 13.56 2.53 -2.31
CA GLY A 324 12.30 2.33 -3.00
C GLY A 324 12.42 2.53 -4.50
N ILE A 325 11.70 1.73 -5.27
CA ILE A 325 11.18 2.17 -6.57
C ILE A 325 9.69 1.87 -6.55
N TYR A 326 8.88 2.89 -6.86
CA TYR A 326 7.43 2.80 -6.85
C TYR A 326 6.91 1.47 -7.41
N SER A 327 6.22 0.69 -6.57
CA SER A 327 5.81 -0.69 -6.85
C SER A 327 4.29 -0.80 -6.92
N GLY A 328 3.67 -0.15 -7.91
CA GLY A 328 2.22 -0.03 -8.05
C GLY A 328 1.76 0.07 -9.51
N SER A 329 0.46 0.15 -9.76
CA SER A 329 -0.05 0.41 -11.12
C SER A 329 0.08 1.90 -11.49
N PRO A 330 0.27 2.28 -12.77
CA PRO A 330 0.29 3.68 -13.22
C PRO A 330 -0.92 4.57 -12.91
N SER A 331 -2.03 4.00 -12.41
CA SER A 331 -3.32 4.69 -12.25
C SER A 331 -3.51 5.27 -10.84
N ALA A 332 -2.85 6.39 -10.53
CA ALA A 332 -3.20 7.24 -9.38
C ALA A 332 -2.75 8.69 -9.56
N GLN A 333 -3.65 9.66 -9.33
CA GLN A 333 -3.29 11.04 -9.03
C GLN A 333 -2.66 11.11 -7.63
N PRO A 334 -1.67 11.99 -7.37
CA PRO A 334 -1.09 12.15 -6.03
C PRO A 334 -2.08 12.81 -5.06
N PHE A 335 -2.28 12.22 -3.88
CA PHE A 335 -3.06 12.82 -2.80
C PHE A 335 -2.36 14.06 -2.24
N GLY A 336 -3.06 15.20 -2.17
CA GLY A 336 -2.38 16.50 -2.04
C GLY A 336 -3.07 17.65 -1.28
N GLN A 337 -4.30 17.51 -0.77
CA GLN A 337 -4.83 18.45 0.25
C GLN A 337 -6.05 17.88 0.98
N PHE A 338 -6.11 18.08 2.30
CA PHE A 338 -7.23 17.65 3.13
C PHE A 338 -8.30 18.73 3.22
N ALA A 339 -9.54 18.38 2.89
CA ALA A 339 -10.74 18.98 3.46
C ALA A 339 -11.36 17.98 4.47
N GLN A 340 -11.99 18.47 5.52
CA GLN A 340 -12.28 17.65 6.71
C GLN A 340 -13.45 16.68 6.53
N GLY A 341 -13.25 15.42 6.92
CA GLY A 341 -14.31 14.52 7.40
C GLY A 341 -15.13 13.77 6.34
N GLN A 342 -14.56 12.72 5.73
CA GLN A 342 -15.33 11.64 5.10
C GLN A 342 -14.61 10.27 5.15
N LEU A 343 -15.32 9.22 4.77
CA LEU A 343 -14.98 7.80 4.98
C LEU A 343 -13.89 7.28 4.00
N PRO A 344 -13.23 6.12 4.27
CA PRO A 344 -11.88 5.85 3.75
C PRO A 344 -11.82 5.58 2.23
N SER A 345 -10.74 6.06 1.61
CA SER A 345 -10.45 5.92 0.18
C SER A 345 -9.97 4.52 -0.20
N ILE A 346 -10.70 3.83 -1.08
CA ILE A 346 -10.31 2.55 -1.67
C ILE A 346 -9.50 2.83 -2.96
N ASN A 347 -8.48 2.01 -3.25
CA ASN A 347 -7.61 2.21 -4.41
C ASN A 347 -8.38 2.23 -5.75
N GLN A 348 -8.36 3.37 -6.44
CA GLN A 348 -8.87 3.52 -7.81
C GLN A 348 -7.94 2.87 -8.84
N GLN A 349 -7.90 1.54 -8.88
CA GLN A 349 -7.79 0.88 -10.18
C GLN A 349 -9.03 1.24 -11.00
N GLY A 350 -8.88 1.49 -12.30
CA GLY A 350 -9.98 1.84 -13.18
C GLY A 350 -11.02 0.71 -13.33
N PRO A 351 -12.22 1.03 -13.85
CA PRO A 351 -13.34 0.08 -13.96
C PRO A 351 -13.09 -1.13 -14.88
N GLN A 352 -11.97 -1.16 -15.60
CA GLN A 352 -11.50 -2.31 -16.39
C GLN A 352 -11.36 -3.60 -15.56
N ASN A 353 -11.04 -3.49 -14.27
CA ASN A 353 -10.90 -4.64 -13.35
C ASN A 353 -12.20 -4.99 -12.60
N ASP A 354 -13.29 -4.27 -12.85
CA ASP A 354 -14.59 -4.57 -12.24
C ASP A 354 -15.23 -5.79 -12.90
N ASN A 355 -16.03 -6.52 -12.13
CA ASN A 355 -16.74 -7.71 -12.58
C ASN A 355 -18.17 -7.67 -12.05
N THR A 356 -19.14 -7.97 -12.91
CA THR A 356 -20.54 -8.07 -12.53
C THR A 356 -20.82 -9.43 -11.90
N TYR A 357 -21.38 -9.41 -10.69
CA TYR A 357 -21.87 -10.58 -9.97
C TYR A 357 -23.40 -10.54 -9.89
N PHE A 358 -24.03 -11.71 -9.78
CA PHE A 358 -25.48 -11.89 -9.72
C PHE A 358 -25.89 -12.71 -8.49
N THR A 359 -26.95 -12.29 -7.80
CA THR A 359 -27.53 -13.01 -6.65
C THR A 359 -29.05 -12.87 -6.60
N ILE A 360 -29.72 -13.75 -5.85
CA ILE A 360 -31.17 -13.78 -5.68
C ILE A 360 -31.52 -13.74 -4.19
N SER A 361 -32.58 -13.00 -3.84
CA SER A 361 -33.20 -13.01 -2.52
C SER A 361 -34.70 -13.28 -2.63
N SER A 362 -35.20 -14.20 -1.82
CA SER A 362 -36.63 -14.51 -1.74
C SER A 362 -37.47 -13.41 -1.06
N ASP A 363 -36.84 -12.45 -0.38
CA ASP A 363 -37.51 -11.41 0.40
C ASP A 363 -36.93 -9.99 0.21
N GLY A 364 -36.00 -9.81 -0.73
CA GLY A 364 -35.37 -8.53 -1.06
C GLY A 364 -34.59 -7.86 0.09
N LYS A 365 -34.40 -8.55 1.22
CA LYS A 365 -33.75 -8.06 2.45
C LYS A 365 -32.52 -8.89 2.82
N ASN A 366 -32.67 -10.22 2.78
CA ASN A 366 -31.65 -11.18 3.12
C ASN A 366 -30.95 -11.64 1.85
N TRP A 367 -29.67 -11.29 1.71
CA TRP A 367 -28.86 -11.57 0.53
C TRP A 367 -27.67 -12.48 0.88
N GLN A 368 -27.22 -13.27 -0.09
CA GLN A 368 -25.96 -14.03 0.00
C GLN A 368 -25.02 -13.58 -1.13
N PRO A 369 -23.68 -13.70 -0.97
CA PRO A 369 -22.74 -13.45 -2.04
C PRO A 369 -23.13 -14.16 -3.33
N GLY A 370 -23.10 -13.41 -4.42
CA GLY A 370 -23.48 -13.88 -5.75
C GLY A 370 -22.42 -14.70 -6.46
N SER A 371 -22.77 -15.20 -7.64
CA SER A 371 -21.83 -15.76 -8.62
C SER A 371 -21.38 -14.70 -9.61
N LEU A 372 -20.12 -14.74 -10.04
CA LEU A 372 -19.63 -14.00 -11.20
C LEU A 372 -20.49 -14.30 -12.44
N VAL A 373 -20.89 -13.27 -13.18
CA VAL A 373 -21.60 -13.40 -14.47
C VAL A 373 -20.92 -12.67 -15.63
N VAL A 374 -20.15 -11.61 -15.37
CA VAL A 374 -19.38 -10.89 -16.40
C VAL A 374 -18.03 -10.42 -15.84
N LYS A 375 -16.92 -10.67 -16.55
CA LYS A 375 -15.63 -10.01 -16.30
C LYS A 375 -15.45 -8.76 -17.15
N GLU A 376 -14.63 -7.81 -16.68
CA GLU A 376 -14.35 -6.55 -17.39
C GLU A 376 -15.64 -5.74 -17.62
N ALA A 377 -16.42 -5.59 -16.54
CA ALA A 377 -17.77 -5.04 -16.53
C ALA A 377 -18.04 -4.24 -15.24
N SER A 378 -18.37 -2.96 -15.40
CA SER A 378 -18.66 -2.01 -14.32
C SER A 378 -20.06 -1.40 -14.48
N VAL A 379 -20.58 -0.76 -13.44
CA VAL A 379 -21.93 -0.15 -13.36
C VAL A 379 -23.03 -1.01 -14.01
N PRO A 380 -23.28 -2.22 -13.45
CA PRO A 380 -24.28 -3.14 -13.99
C PRO A 380 -25.69 -2.76 -13.55
N ASP A 381 -26.64 -2.85 -14.48
CA ASP A 381 -28.06 -2.63 -14.25
C ASP A 381 -28.88 -3.81 -14.79
N VAL A 382 -29.90 -4.25 -14.03
CA VAL A 382 -30.67 -5.48 -14.31
C VAL A 382 -32.18 -5.22 -14.41
N ILE A 383 -32.80 -5.77 -15.45
CA ILE A 383 -34.24 -5.78 -15.64
C ILE A 383 -34.74 -7.20 -15.94
N GLN A 384 -35.90 -7.58 -15.38
CA GLN A 384 -36.69 -8.69 -15.93
C GLN A 384 -37.80 -8.13 -16.83
N LEU A 385 -37.84 -8.59 -18.08
CA LEU A 385 -38.81 -8.13 -19.06
C LEU A 385 -40.24 -8.49 -18.65
N GLN A 386 -41.10 -7.46 -18.58
CA GLN A 386 -42.54 -7.56 -18.35
C GLN A 386 -43.35 -7.70 -19.65
N LYS A 387 -42.73 -7.37 -20.79
CA LYS A 387 -43.23 -7.61 -22.16
C LYS A 387 -42.07 -8.02 -23.08
N ASN A 388 -42.37 -8.69 -24.19
CA ASN A 388 -41.37 -9.03 -25.20
C ASN A 388 -40.73 -7.77 -25.82
N VAL A 389 -39.44 -7.83 -26.15
CA VAL A 389 -38.66 -6.76 -26.79
C VAL A 389 -37.81 -7.38 -27.90
N GLY A 390 -38.13 -7.08 -29.16
CA GLY A 390 -37.50 -7.73 -30.31
C GLY A 390 -37.58 -9.26 -30.23
N ASN A 391 -36.43 -9.91 -30.02
CA ASN A 391 -36.30 -11.36 -29.87
C ASN A 391 -36.40 -11.84 -28.41
N PHE A 392 -36.33 -10.92 -27.43
CA PHE A 392 -36.37 -11.20 -26.01
C PHE A 392 -37.82 -11.29 -25.52
N LYS A 393 -38.08 -12.14 -24.54
CA LYS A 393 -39.41 -12.54 -24.08
C LYS A 393 -39.71 -12.00 -22.69
N LYS A 394 -41.00 -11.90 -22.35
CA LYS A 394 -41.40 -11.73 -20.94
C LYS A 394 -40.75 -12.84 -20.09
N GLY A 395 -40.11 -12.44 -18.99
CA GLY A 395 -39.40 -13.33 -18.07
C GLY A 395 -37.88 -13.41 -18.29
N ASP A 396 -37.37 -12.98 -19.45
CA ASP A 396 -35.93 -12.90 -19.68
C ASP A 396 -35.31 -11.81 -18.76
N LEU A 397 -34.15 -12.12 -18.18
CA LEU A 397 -33.30 -11.18 -17.44
C LEU A 397 -32.26 -10.60 -18.39
N LEU A 398 -32.17 -9.27 -18.45
CA LEU A 398 -31.17 -8.54 -19.21
C LEU A 398 -30.29 -7.77 -18.21
N ILE A 399 -28.97 -7.88 -18.34
CA ILE A 399 -28.01 -7.07 -17.58
C ILE A 399 -27.25 -6.17 -18.55
N TYR A 400 -27.43 -4.87 -18.42
CA TYR A 400 -26.62 -3.84 -19.09
C TYR A 400 -25.44 -3.47 -18.20
N PHE A 401 -24.30 -3.11 -18.77
CA PHE A 401 -23.09 -2.74 -18.02
C PHE A 401 -22.13 -1.94 -18.90
N VAL A 402 -21.19 -1.20 -18.29
CA VAL A 402 -20.05 -0.61 -18.99
C VAL A 402 -19.02 -1.71 -19.25
N ASP A 403 -18.85 -2.07 -20.52
CA ASP A 403 -18.01 -3.16 -21.02
C ASP A 403 -16.63 -2.63 -21.44
N PHE A 404 -15.59 -3.16 -20.80
CA PHE A 404 -14.19 -2.82 -21.07
C PHE A 404 -13.47 -3.86 -21.95
N SER A 405 -14.13 -4.97 -22.30
CA SER A 405 -13.53 -6.03 -23.11
C SER A 405 -13.40 -5.61 -24.58
N THR A 406 -12.20 -5.25 -25.01
CA THR A 406 -11.95 -4.54 -26.28
C THR A 406 -11.25 -5.42 -27.33
N VAL A 407 -12.00 -6.35 -27.93
CA VAL A 407 -11.59 -6.95 -29.20
C VAL A 407 -11.73 -5.91 -30.32
N ASN A 408 -10.61 -5.47 -30.90
CA ASN A 408 -10.52 -4.55 -32.05
C ASN A 408 -11.06 -3.11 -31.85
N LYS A 409 -10.85 -2.50 -30.67
CA LYS A 409 -11.10 -1.06 -30.44
C LYS A 409 -9.89 -0.38 -29.75
N PRO A 410 -9.75 0.95 -29.86
CA PRO A 410 -8.87 1.73 -28.98
C PRO A 410 -9.20 1.48 -27.49
N ALA A 411 -8.16 1.43 -26.65
CA ALA A 411 -8.25 1.02 -25.24
C ALA A 411 -8.88 2.05 -24.28
N ASP A 412 -9.36 3.17 -24.83
CA ASP A 412 -9.86 4.37 -24.17
C ASP A 412 -11.36 4.64 -24.45
N VAL A 413 -12.04 3.77 -25.20
CA VAL A 413 -13.45 3.97 -25.60
C VAL A 413 -14.39 3.04 -24.81
N GLU A 414 -15.02 3.61 -23.79
CA GLU A 414 -16.08 2.96 -22.99
C GLU A 414 -17.31 2.65 -23.87
N THR A 415 -17.84 1.43 -23.74
CA THR A 415 -19.07 1.02 -24.45
C THR A 415 -20.01 0.25 -23.53
N LEU A 416 -21.32 0.28 -23.81
CA LEU A 416 -22.26 -0.57 -23.08
C LEU A 416 -22.27 -1.99 -23.65
N GLY A 417 -22.23 -2.98 -22.77
CA GLY A 417 -22.47 -4.38 -23.03
C GLY A 417 -23.83 -4.84 -22.51
N LEU A 418 -24.23 -6.03 -22.96
CA LEU A 418 -25.44 -6.74 -22.57
C LEU A 418 -25.13 -8.24 -22.41
N ILE A 419 -25.58 -8.85 -21.32
CA ILE A 419 -25.78 -10.30 -21.20
C ILE A 419 -27.22 -10.62 -20.83
N ILE A 420 -27.65 -11.85 -21.12
CA ILE A 420 -29.05 -12.26 -21.08
C ILE A 420 -29.18 -13.64 -20.44
N SER A 421 -30.17 -13.83 -19.58
CA SER A 421 -30.60 -15.13 -19.06
C SER A 421 -32.06 -15.37 -19.41
N THR A 422 -32.38 -16.56 -19.90
CA THR A 422 -33.75 -16.99 -20.22
C THR A 422 -34.34 -17.98 -19.20
N ASP A 423 -33.64 -18.26 -18.08
CA ASP A 423 -33.99 -19.31 -17.12
C ASP A 423 -34.04 -18.87 -15.64
N GLY A 424 -34.01 -17.55 -15.40
CA GLY A 424 -34.02 -16.95 -14.06
C GLY A 424 -32.64 -16.75 -13.43
N GLY A 425 -31.59 -16.64 -14.25
CA GLY A 425 -30.24 -16.22 -13.85
C GLY A 425 -29.26 -17.37 -13.62
N LYS A 426 -29.59 -18.58 -14.10
CA LYS A 426 -28.78 -19.80 -13.89
C LYS A 426 -27.82 -20.03 -15.06
N ILE A 427 -28.22 -19.65 -16.28
CA ILE A 427 -27.38 -19.70 -17.48
C ILE A 427 -27.40 -18.32 -18.16
N TRP A 428 -26.21 -17.80 -18.44
CA TRP A 428 -26.02 -16.49 -19.08
C TRP A 428 -25.46 -16.63 -20.49
N GLY A 429 -25.99 -15.82 -21.42
CA GLY A 429 -25.55 -15.71 -22.80
C GLY A 429 -24.23 -14.96 -22.96
N GLN A 430 -23.71 -14.95 -24.19
CA GLN A 430 -22.48 -14.25 -24.55
C GLN A 430 -22.65 -12.72 -24.49
N LYS A 431 -21.55 -12.00 -24.18
CA LYS A 431 -21.50 -10.53 -24.25
C LYS A 431 -21.96 -10.05 -25.63
N THR A 432 -22.86 -9.07 -25.64
CA THR A 432 -23.35 -8.38 -26.84
C THR A 432 -23.14 -6.88 -26.68
N THR A 433 -22.45 -6.22 -27.62
CA THR A 433 -22.28 -4.76 -27.58
C THR A 433 -23.59 -4.04 -27.90
N VAL A 434 -23.94 -3.06 -27.07
CA VAL A 434 -25.13 -2.21 -27.23
C VAL A 434 -24.81 -1.00 -28.11
N SER A 435 -25.70 -0.69 -29.06
CA SER A 435 -25.53 0.39 -30.02
C SER A 435 -26.39 1.60 -29.66
N ILE A 436 -25.76 2.69 -29.20
CA ILE A 436 -26.43 3.97 -28.95
C ILE A 436 -26.30 4.90 -30.18
N LYS A 437 -27.41 5.15 -30.87
CA LYS A 437 -27.50 5.96 -32.11
C LYS A 437 -27.93 7.40 -31.81
N ASN A 438 -27.55 8.33 -32.69
CA ASN A 438 -27.88 9.76 -32.63
C ASN A 438 -27.34 10.50 -31.38
N LYS A 439 -26.18 10.09 -30.84
CA LYS A 439 -25.44 10.90 -29.86
C LYS A 439 -25.12 12.29 -30.46
N SER A 440 -25.39 13.35 -29.70
CA SER A 440 -24.99 14.73 -30.04
C SER A 440 -23.58 15.08 -29.54
N ASN A 441 -23.13 14.37 -28.51
CA ASN A 441 -21.84 14.50 -27.84
C ASN A 441 -20.83 13.49 -28.43
N LYS A 442 -19.53 13.76 -28.25
CA LYS A 442 -18.46 12.84 -28.65
C LYS A 442 -18.09 11.81 -27.56
N GLY A 443 -18.49 12.04 -26.31
CA GLY A 443 -18.05 11.27 -25.16
C GLY A 443 -18.76 9.94 -24.94
N SER A 444 -18.38 9.32 -23.83
CA SER A 444 -18.88 8.03 -23.37
C SER A 444 -20.39 8.03 -23.10
N VAL A 445 -20.94 6.82 -23.02
CA VAL A 445 -22.25 6.57 -22.41
C VAL A 445 -22.01 5.54 -21.32
N VAL A 446 -22.17 5.98 -20.08
CA VAL A 446 -21.90 5.25 -18.84
C VAL A 446 -23.10 5.40 -17.90
N ASP A 447 -23.02 4.76 -16.74
CA ASP A 447 -24.03 4.79 -15.69
C ASP A 447 -25.45 4.41 -16.19
N PRO A 448 -25.65 3.18 -16.70
CA PRO A 448 -26.93 2.75 -17.25
C PRO A 448 -28.00 2.55 -16.16
N SER A 449 -29.23 2.97 -16.42
CA SER A 449 -30.44 2.50 -15.72
C SER A 449 -31.56 2.30 -16.74
N VAL A 450 -32.11 1.09 -16.86
CA VAL A 450 -33.05 0.69 -17.90
C VAL A 450 -34.45 0.41 -17.35
N VAL A 451 -35.45 0.96 -18.02
CA VAL A 451 -36.86 0.75 -17.70
C VAL A 451 -37.61 0.23 -18.91
N GLN A 452 -38.59 -0.64 -18.70
CA GLN A 452 -39.55 -1.01 -19.74
C GLN A 452 -40.75 -0.06 -19.72
N LEU A 453 -41.01 0.60 -20.85
CA LEU A 453 -42.13 1.51 -21.03
C LEU A 453 -43.46 0.74 -21.20
N SER A 454 -44.57 1.46 -21.07
CA SER A 454 -45.92 0.88 -21.10
C SER A 454 -46.32 0.31 -22.47
N ASP A 455 -45.66 0.69 -23.56
CA ASP A 455 -45.80 0.08 -24.88
C ASP A 455 -45.00 -1.23 -25.03
N GLY A 456 -43.99 -1.45 -24.18
CA GLY A 456 -43.08 -2.59 -24.20
C GLY A 456 -41.66 -2.25 -24.65
N THR A 457 -41.39 -1.06 -25.18
CA THR A 457 -40.03 -0.62 -25.52
C THR A 457 -39.17 -0.45 -24.26
N LEU A 458 -37.84 -0.53 -24.40
CA LEU A 458 -36.91 -0.19 -23.33
C LEU A 458 -36.46 1.26 -23.49
N ARG A 459 -36.47 2.02 -22.39
CA ARG A 459 -35.77 3.30 -22.27
C ARG A 459 -34.57 3.11 -21.34
N LEU A 460 -33.39 3.42 -21.86
CA LEU A 460 -32.15 3.52 -21.11
C LEU A 460 -31.93 4.97 -20.72
N TYR A 461 -31.79 5.25 -19.43
CA TYR A 461 -31.19 6.48 -18.90
C TYR A 461 -29.68 6.26 -18.75
N PHE A 462 -28.90 7.32 -18.92
CA PHE A 462 -27.44 7.25 -18.83
C PHE A 462 -26.82 8.62 -18.53
N PHE A 463 -25.63 8.61 -17.91
CA PHE A 463 -24.77 9.79 -17.82
C PHE A 463 -24.11 10.02 -19.19
N GLY A 464 -24.41 11.17 -19.81
CA GLY A 464 -23.84 11.57 -21.09
C GLY A 464 -22.72 12.59 -20.91
N SER A 465 -21.47 12.15 -21.01
CA SER A 465 -20.31 13.02 -20.85
C SER A 465 -19.90 13.72 -22.15
N GLU A 466 -19.37 14.94 -22.03
CA GLU A 466 -18.86 15.73 -23.16
C GLU A 466 -17.35 15.53 -23.37
N ILE A 467 -16.62 14.97 -22.38
CA ILE A 467 -15.20 14.64 -22.50
C ILE A 467 -15.02 13.27 -23.20
N THR A 468 -13.89 13.11 -23.90
CA THR A 468 -13.61 11.96 -24.77
C THR A 468 -12.41 11.14 -24.32
N SER A 469 -11.90 11.37 -23.10
CA SER A 469 -10.74 10.68 -22.54
C SER A 469 -10.62 10.99 -21.05
N GLY A 470 -10.38 9.98 -20.22
CA GLY A 470 -10.36 10.11 -18.75
C GLY A 470 -11.74 9.92 -18.12
N ASP A 471 -11.77 9.83 -16.79
CA ASP A 471 -12.98 9.56 -16.00
C ASP A 471 -14.12 10.55 -16.32
N PRO A 472 -15.27 10.09 -16.86
CA PRO A 472 -16.44 10.91 -17.12
C PRO A 472 -16.89 11.76 -15.93
N ALA A 473 -16.77 11.26 -14.70
CA ALA A 473 -17.19 11.94 -13.47
C ALA A 473 -16.19 13.02 -13.01
N GLY A 474 -14.99 13.06 -13.59
CA GLY A 474 -13.97 14.11 -13.36
C GLY A 474 -14.23 15.42 -14.11
N ALA A 475 -15.30 15.52 -14.90
CA ALA A 475 -15.65 16.73 -15.64
C ALA A 475 -16.04 17.91 -14.70
N THR A 476 -15.76 19.14 -15.14
CA THR A 476 -16.08 20.35 -14.37
C THR A 476 -17.39 20.99 -14.84
N GLY A 477 -18.44 20.94 -14.01
CA GLY A 477 -19.70 21.66 -14.23
C GLY A 477 -20.94 20.78 -14.00
N PRO A 478 -22.11 21.19 -14.53
CA PRO A 478 -23.33 20.41 -14.43
C PRO A 478 -23.26 19.16 -15.30
N HIS A 479 -23.42 18.00 -14.67
CA HIS A 479 -23.49 16.71 -15.36
C HIS A 479 -24.93 16.45 -15.82
N LYS A 480 -25.07 15.71 -16.92
CA LYS A 480 -26.34 15.60 -17.66
C LYS A 480 -26.78 14.15 -17.81
N VAL A 481 -28.01 13.86 -17.40
CA VAL A 481 -28.69 12.60 -17.72
C VAL A 481 -29.40 12.75 -19.05
N TYR A 482 -29.20 11.79 -19.94
CA TYR A 482 -29.92 11.67 -21.21
C TYR A 482 -30.76 10.38 -21.17
N SER A 483 -31.54 10.15 -22.23
CA SER A 483 -32.16 8.84 -22.45
C SER A 483 -32.13 8.42 -23.91
N ALA A 484 -32.23 7.13 -24.14
CA ALA A 484 -32.38 6.52 -25.47
C ALA A 484 -33.41 5.39 -25.41
N VAL A 485 -34.13 5.16 -26.51
CA VAL A 485 -35.18 4.11 -26.61
C VAL A 485 -34.83 3.02 -27.60
N SER A 486 -35.23 1.79 -27.30
CA SER A 486 -35.04 0.61 -28.14
C SER A 486 -36.29 -0.28 -28.18
N SER A 487 -36.59 -0.81 -29.35
CA SER A 487 -37.61 -1.84 -29.58
C SER A 487 -37.04 -3.27 -29.72
N ASP A 488 -35.71 -3.42 -29.70
CA ASP A 488 -35.01 -4.72 -29.81
C ASP A 488 -34.05 -5.02 -28.64
N GLY A 489 -33.86 -4.07 -27.72
CA GLY A 489 -32.99 -4.17 -26.54
C GLY A 489 -31.49 -4.06 -26.82
N ILE A 490 -31.06 -3.88 -28.08
CA ILE A 490 -29.64 -3.81 -28.48
C ILE A 490 -29.34 -2.47 -29.16
N ASN A 491 -30.24 -2.01 -30.04
CA ASN A 491 -30.16 -0.77 -30.79
C ASN A 491 -31.02 0.29 -30.11
N PHE A 492 -30.39 1.19 -29.37
CA PHE A 492 -31.05 2.35 -28.77
C PHE A 492 -30.85 3.60 -29.64
N THR A 493 -31.82 4.51 -29.65
CA THR A 493 -31.74 5.82 -30.31
C THR A 493 -31.96 6.91 -29.27
N VAL A 494 -31.03 7.87 -29.16
CA VAL A 494 -31.11 8.97 -28.19
C VAL A 494 -32.37 9.82 -28.43
N GLU A 495 -33.09 10.09 -27.35
CA GLU A 495 -34.28 10.95 -27.34
C GLU A 495 -33.88 12.41 -27.16
N ASN A 496 -34.51 13.32 -27.92
CA ASN A 496 -34.16 14.74 -27.90
C ASN A 496 -34.26 15.39 -26.51
N GLY A 497 -33.23 16.13 -26.12
CA GLY A 497 -33.18 16.91 -24.88
C GLY A 497 -32.53 16.19 -23.69
N ILE A 498 -32.12 16.99 -22.70
CA ILE A 498 -31.57 16.54 -21.42
C ILE A 498 -32.74 16.10 -20.53
N ARG A 499 -32.61 15.00 -19.78
CA ARG A 499 -33.62 14.49 -18.83
C ARG A 499 -33.55 15.20 -17.50
N PHE A 500 -32.32 15.38 -17.01
CA PHE A 500 -31.99 16.08 -15.78
C PHE A 500 -30.54 16.56 -15.82
N GLN A 501 -30.21 17.60 -15.04
CA GLN A 501 -28.81 18.01 -14.78
C GLN A 501 -28.68 18.61 -13.38
N ASP A 502 -27.55 18.33 -12.74
CA ASP A 502 -27.13 18.90 -11.45
C ASP A 502 -25.59 18.89 -11.37
N ASP A 503 -25.00 19.72 -10.51
CA ASP A 503 -23.54 19.80 -10.37
C ASP A 503 -22.99 18.50 -9.79
N LYS A 504 -22.05 17.88 -10.52
CA LYS A 504 -21.40 16.59 -10.20
C LYS A 504 -22.37 15.41 -10.05
N LEU A 505 -23.50 15.42 -10.77
CA LEU A 505 -24.39 14.25 -10.87
C LEU A 505 -23.66 13.04 -11.45
N THR A 506 -23.87 11.88 -10.85
CA THR A 506 -23.40 10.55 -11.31
C THR A 506 -24.48 9.50 -11.00
N ASP A 507 -24.39 8.31 -11.60
CA ASP A 507 -25.20 7.13 -11.23
C ASP A 507 -26.74 7.38 -11.16
N PRO A 508 -27.41 7.67 -12.30
CA PRO A 508 -28.84 8.00 -12.32
C PRO A 508 -29.74 6.75 -12.39
N GLU A 509 -30.24 6.31 -11.24
CA GLU A 509 -31.15 5.18 -11.09
C GLU A 509 -32.62 5.61 -11.20
N VAL A 510 -33.39 5.02 -12.12
CA VAL A 510 -34.75 5.49 -12.48
C VAL A 510 -35.81 4.41 -12.31
N ILE A 511 -36.75 4.63 -11.37
CA ILE A 511 -37.92 3.76 -11.17
C ILE A 511 -39.25 4.50 -11.37
N GLN A 512 -40.28 3.77 -11.81
CA GLN A 512 -41.66 4.29 -11.78
C GLN A 512 -42.36 3.85 -10.49
N TYR A 513 -42.74 4.82 -9.66
CA TYR A 513 -43.35 4.58 -8.34
C TYR A 513 -44.59 5.46 -8.14
N LYS A 514 -45.74 4.82 -7.84
CA LYS A 514 -47.04 5.48 -7.59
C LYS A 514 -47.42 6.50 -8.69
N ASN A 515 -47.28 6.08 -9.94
CA ASN A 515 -47.55 6.85 -11.18
C ASN A 515 -46.65 8.09 -11.39
N GLN A 516 -45.55 8.21 -10.66
CA GLN A 516 -44.51 9.23 -10.86
C GLN A 516 -43.16 8.53 -11.10
N TRP A 517 -42.31 9.11 -11.94
CA TRP A 517 -40.94 8.65 -12.12
C TRP A 517 -40.05 9.27 -11.04
N PHE A 518 -39.21 8.45 -10.42
CA PHE A 518 -38.21 8.83 -9.43
C PHE A 518 -36.83 8.51 -10.02
N MET A 519 -35.99 9.52 -10.16
CA MET A 519 -34.58 9.39 -10.51
C MET A 519 -33.77 9.66 -9.25
N TYR A 520 -33.27 8.61 -8.60
CA TYR A 520 -32.26 8.76 -7.56
C TYR A 520 -30.91 8.92 -8.26
N TYR A 521 -30.03 9.77 -7.74
CA TYR A 521 -28.73 10.00 -8.34
C TYR A 521 -27.68 10.37 -7.31
N SER A 522 -26.42 10.09 -7.61
CA SER A 522 -25.30 10.46 -6.75
C SER A 522 -24.89 11.91 -6.94
N VAL A 523 -24.53 12.56 -5.83
CA VAL A 523 -23.62 13.71 -5.80
C VAL A 523 -22.59 13.47 -4.69
N GLY A 524 -21.45 12.89 -5.06
CA GLY A 524 -20.38 12.53 -4.14
C GLY A 524 -20.75 11.30 -3.30
N THR A 525 -20.99 11.49 -1.99
CA THR A 525 -21.39 10.40 -1.07
C THR A 525 -22.88 10.43 -0.72
N ALA A 526 -23.66 11.32 -1.34
CA ALA A 526 -25.07 11.54 -1.02
C ALA A 526 -25.97 11.18 -2.19
N THR A 527 -27.02 10.40 -1.91
CA THR A 527 -28.13 10.18 -2.84
C THR A 527 -29.06 11.39 -2.81
N LYS A 528 -29.34 11.97 -3.98
CA LYS A 528 -30.40 12.95 -4.21
C LYS A 528 -31.57 12.31 -4.97
N LEU A 529 -32.65 13.06 -5.17
CA LEU A 529 -33.81 12.68 -5.97
C LEU A 529 -34.20 13.79 -6.95
N ALA A 530 -34.60 13.40 -8.15
CA ALA A 530 -35.42 14.20 -9.05
C ALA A 530 -36.68 13.42 -9.42
N VAL A 531 -37.81 14.10 -9.62
CA VAL A 531 -39.10 13.47 -9.97
C VAL A 531 -39.64 13.98 -11.29
N SER A 532 -40.32 13.12 -12.04
CA SER A 532 -40.93 13.43 -13.34
C SER A 532 -42.30 12.77 -13.50
N ASN A 533 -43.20 13.43 -14.23
CA ASN A 533 -44.53 12.87 -14.55
C ASN A 533 -44.54 12.12 -15.90
N ASP A 534 -43.56 12.35 -16.78
CA ASP A 534 -43.47 11.78 -18.12
C ASP A 534 -42.22 10.90 -18.34
N GLY A 535 -41.25 10.96 -17.42
CA GLY A 535 -39.96 10.27 -17.54
C GLY A 535 -39.01 10.97 -18.52
N LEU A 536 -39.32 12.19 -18.94
CA LEU A 536 -38.55 12.98 -19.90
C LEU A 536 -38.10 14.32 -19.32
N ASN A 537 -38.86 14.89 -18.39
CA ASN A 537 -38.58 16.17 -17.73
C ASN A 537 -38.57 15.97 -16.21
N PHE A 538 -37.38 15.92 -15.60
CA PHE A 538 -37.22 15.73 -14.15
C PHE A 538 -36.93 17.05 -13.43
N SER A 539 -37.45 17.16 -12.20
CA SER A 539 -37.23 18.30 -11.29
C SER A 539 -36.68 17.82 -9.95
N ALA A 540 -35.64 18.47 -9.45
CA ALA A 540 -35.01 18.13 -8.16
C ALA A 540 -36.02 18.16 -7.00
N ARG A 541 -35.87 17.23 -6.05
CA ARG A 541 -36.72 17.10 -4.87
C ARG A 541 -35.89 16.68 -3.67
N ALA A 542 -36.04 17.39 -2.54
CA ALA A 542 -35.39 17.00 -1.30
C ALA A 542 -35.90 15.64 -0.79
N ILE A 543 -34.98 14.84 -0.25
CA ILE A 543 -35.24 13.59 0.48
C ILE A 543 -34.56 13.66 1.85
N THR A 544 -34.90 12.74 2.76
CA THR A 544 -34.28 12.61 4.08
C THR A 544 -33.87 11.16 4.34
N GLY A 545 -32.74 10.95 5.03
CA GLY A 545 -32.26 9.62 5.43
C GLY A 545 -31.68 8.75 4.31
N GLY A 546 -31.64 9.25 3.07
CA GLY A 546 -31.07 8.58 1.89
C GLY A 546 -29.53 8.51 1.88
N ASP A 547 -28.86 9.07 2.90
CA ASP A 547 -27.41 9.17 3.04
C ASP A 547 -26.77 7.82 3.46
N ILE A 548 -27.09 6.75 2.72
CA ILE A 548 -26.56 5.39 2.90
C ILE A 548 -25.36 5.09 1.99
N GLY A 549 -25.19 5.80 0.88
CA GLY A 549 -24.09 5.60 -0.06
C GLY A 549 -24.12 6.58 -1.23
N GLY A 550 -23.05 6.56 -2.02
CA GLY A 550 -22.82 7.46 -3.16
C GLY A 550 -23.04 6.86 -4.55
N VAL A 551 -23.80 5.76 -4.65
CA VAL A 551 -24.26 5.13 -5.91
C VAL A 551 -25.60 4.46 -5.58
N PRO A 552 -26.75 4.94 -6.09
CA PRO A 552 -28.06 4.43 -5.70
C PRO A 552 -28.53 3.26 -6.58
N GLY A 553 -29.07 2.22 -5.96
CA GLY A 553 -30.00 1.27 -6.59
C GLY A 553 -31.38 1.38 -5.93
N ALA A 554 -32.47 1.13 -6.66
CA ALA A 554 -33.82 1.33 -6.14
C ALA A 554 -34.80 0.23 -6.58
N VAL A 555 -35.56 -0.34 -5.62
CA VAL A 555 -36.64 -1.30 -5.94
C VAL A 555 -37.92 -1.03 -5.16
N ILE A 556 -39.07 -1.39 -5.74
CA ILE A 556 -40.34 -1.41 -5.03
C ILE A 556 -40.39 -2.64 -4.12
N PHE A 557 -40.53 -2.36 -2.83
CA PHE A 557 -40.58 -3.37 -1.77
C PHE A 557 -41.79 -3.13 -0.88
N ASP A 558 -42.72 -4.09 -0.80
CA ASP A 558 -43.97 -4.01 -0.02
C ASP A 558 -44.73 -2.67 -0.14
N GLY A 559 -44.84 -2.13 -1.36
CA GLY A 559 -45.51 -0.85 -1.64
C GLY A 559 -44.75 0.41 -1.17
N SER A 560 -43.51 0.24 -0.72
CA SER A 560 -42.50 1.24 -0.39
C SER A 560 -41.37 1.22 -1.42
N VAL A 561 -40.43 2.17 -1.36
CA VAL A 561 -39.14 2.08 -2.07
C VAL A 561 -38.07 1.64 -1.09
N ARG A 562 -37.26 0.63 -1.45
CA ARG A 562 -35.95 0.37 -0.82
C ARG A 562 -34.86 0.95 -1.72
N LEU A 563 -33.99 1.77 -1.14
CA LEU A 563 -32.71 2.15 -1.72
C LEU A 563 -31.62 1.19 -1.26
N PHE A 564 -30.65 0.99 -2.15
CA PHE A 564 -29.36 0.33 -1.95
C PHE A 564 -28.27 1.37 -2.21
N GLY A 565 -27.16 1.35 -1.47
CA GLY A 565 -26.10 2.35 -1.61
C GLY A 565 -24.71 1.87 -1.24
N CYS A 566 -23.70 2.22 -2.04
CA CYS A 566 -22.31 1.87 -1.77
C CYS A 566 -21.72 2.61 -0.57
N ARG A 567 -21.16 1.86 0.40
CA ARG A 567 -20.44 2.45 1.55
C ARG A 567 -19.28 1.60 2.06
N LYS A 568 -19.57 0.46 2.68
CA LYS A 568 -18.62 -0.53 3.22
C LYS A 568 -19.09 -1.95 2.86
N GLY A 569 -19.52 -2.12 1.62
CA GLY A 569 -20.59 -3.03 1.25
C GLY A 569 -21.80 -2.25 0.73
N ILE A 570 -22.93 -2.93 0.54
CA ILE A 570 -24.18 -2.33 0.07
C ILE A 570 -25.10 -2.10 1.27
N ALA A 571 -25.25 -0.84 1.67
CA ALA A 571 -26.20 -0.42 2.70
C ALA A 571 -27.62 -0.32 2.12
N THR A 572 -28.66 -0.34 2.96
CA THR A 572 -30.07 -0.18 2.54
C THR A 572 -30.88 0.76 3.43
N ALA A 573 -31.89 1.40 2.85
CA ALA A 573 -32.89 2.18 3.56
C ALA A 573 -34.26 2.12 2.87
N VAL A 574 -35.35 2.29 3.63
CA VAL A 574 -36.73 2.14 3.13
C VAL A 574 -37.60 3.38 3.39
N ALA A 575 -38.39 3.78 2.38
CA ALA A 575 -39.35 4.88 2.45
C ALA A 575 -40.71 4.49 1.85
N SER A 576 -41.77 4.55 2.65
CA SER A 576 -43.16 4.33 2.21
C SER A 576 -43.69 5.40 1.25
N ASN A 577 -42.97 6.51 1.11
CA ASN A 577 -43.23 7.60 0.17
C ASN A 577 -42.11 7.83 -0.88
N GLY A 578 -41.01 7.06 -0.85
CA GLY A 578 -39.83 7.28 -1.72
C GLY A 578 -39.04 8.56 -1.43
N ILE A 579 -39.23 9.17 -0.25
CA ILE A 579 -38.69 10.51 0.07
C ILE A 579 -38.09 10.55 1.49
N ASN A 580 -38.73 9.90 2.47
CA ASN A 580 -38.29 9.89 3.86
C ASN A 580 -37.84 8.47 4.23
N PHE A 581 -36.54 8.23 4.16
CA PHE A 581 -35.92 6.93 4.29
C PHE A 581 -35.49 6.64 5.73
N ASN A 582 -35.74 5.41 6.16
CA ASN A 582 -35.23 4.85 7.42
C ASN A 582 -34.17 3.82 7.06
N LYS A 583 -32.96 3.93 7.63
CA LYS A 583 -31.86 3.01 7.36
C LYS A 583 -32.18 1.62 7.92
N GLU A 584 -31.97 0.57 7.12
CA GLU A 584 -32.25 -0.82 7.47
C GLU A 584 -30.97 -1.61 7.75
N GLN A 585 -29.96 -1.51 6.87
CA GLN A 585 -28.71 -2.28 6.96
C GLN A 585 -27.51 -1.42 6.52
N GLU A 586 -26.33 -1.63 7.09
CA GLU A 586 -25.07 -0.97 6.70
C GLU A 586 -24.26 -1.80 5.68
N ASP A 587 -24.46 -3.11 5.64
CA ASP A 587 -24.05 -4.00 4.54
C ASP A 587 -24.94 -5.26 4.49
N ILE A 588 -25.64 -5.49 3.37
CA ILE A 588 -26.49 -6.68 3.15
C ILE A 588 -25.72 -8.01 3.12
N PHE A 589 -24.42 -8.00 2.82
CA PHE A 589 -23.60 -9.20 2.82
C PHE A 589 -22.93 -9.47 4.18
N SER A 590 -23.06 -8.57 5.15
CA SER A 590 -22.47 -8.67 6.49
C SER A 590 -20.95 -8.98 6.47
N GLY A 591 -20.20 -8.38 5.55
CA GLY A 591 -18.75 -8.56 5.40
C GLY A 591 -18.30 -9.88 4.76
N LYS A 592 -19.23 -10.70 4.22
CA LYS A 592 -18.91 -11.97 3.55
C LYS A 592 -18.15 -11.82 2.22
N ILE A 593 -18.15 -10.62 1.64
CA ILE A 593 -17.36 -10.28 0.46
C ILE A 593 -16.30 -9.27 0.91
N GLN A 594 -15.04 -9.52 0.58
CA GLN A 594 -13.94 -8.60 0.84
C GLN A 594 -13.67 -7.72 -0.39
N GLY A 595 -13.03 -6.57 -0.19
CA GLY A 595 -12.75 -5.61 -1.26
C GLY A 595 -13.95 -4.72 -1.63
N ILE A 596 -14.05 -4.33 -2.90
CA ILE A 596 -15.11 -3.44 -3.38
C ILE A 596 -16.40 -4.26 -3.61
N VAL A 597 -17.51 -3.77 -3.07
CA VAL A 597 -18.87 -4.21 -3.42
C VAL A 597 -19.68 -2.93 -3.64
N CYS A 598 -20.10 -2.70 -4.89
CA CYS A 598 -20.77 -1.45 -5.26
C CYS A 598 -21.68 -1.64 -6.49
N ASP A 599 -22.24 -0.54 -7.01
CA ASP A 599 -23.18 -0.46 -8.13
C ASP A 599 -24.34 -1.47 -8.02
N PRO A 600 -25.13 -1.44 -6.93
CA PRO A 600 -26.26 -2.34 -6.77
C PRO A 600 -27.40 -1.96 -7.71
N SER A 601 -27.86 -2.87 -8.56
CA SER A 601 -29.16 -2.76 -9.25
C SER A 601 -30.03 -3.99 -8.94
N VAL A 602 -31.34 -3.79 -8.79
CA VAL A 602 -32.25 -4.79 -8.19
C VAL A 602 -33.58 -4.89 -8.93
N ALA A 603 -33.76 -5.96 -9.71
CA ALA A 603 -35.02 -6.29 -10.35
C ALA A 603 -35.92 -7.15 -9.44
N ARG A 604 -37.20 -6.80 -9.33
CA ARG A 604 -38.22 -7.71 -8.78
C ARG A 604 -38.67 -8.69 -9.88
N MET A 605 -38.70 -9.97 -9.56
CA MET A 605 -39.01 -11.03 -10.52
C MET A 605 -40.48 -11.47 -10.48
N ASP A 606 -40.95 -12.02 -11.60
CA ASP A 606 -42.30 -12.54 -11.85
C ASP A 606 -42.73 -13.63 -10.83
N ASN A 607 -41.78 -14.36 -10.26
CA ASN A 607 -42.02 -15.38 -9.24
C ASN A 607 -42.15 -14.81 -7.80
N GLY A 608 -41.97 -13.50 -7.64
CA GLY A 608 -42.03 -12.79 -6.35
C GLY A 608 -40.68 -12.57 -5.66
N GLU A 609 -39.61 -13.23 -6.12
CA GLU A 609 -38.25 -13.04 -5.62
C GLU A 609 -37.63 -11.74 -6.18
N TYR A 610 -36.40 -11.44 -5.76
CA TYR A 610 -35.62 -10.27 -6.17
C TYR A 610 -34.26 -10.73 -6.71
N ALA A 611 -33.92 -10.32 -7.92
CA ALA A 611 -32.59 -10.45 -8.50
C ALA A 611 -31.78 -9.18 -8.21
N MET A 612 -30.49 -9.34 -7.91
CA MET A 612 -29.54 -8.23 -7.75
C MET A 612 -28.30 -8.49 -8.60
N VAL A 613 -27.82 -7.43 -9.25
CA VAL A 613 -26.45 -7.33 -9.76
C VAL A 613 -25.66 -6.31 -8.96
N TYR A 614 -24.35 -6.50 -8.90
CA TYR A 614 -23.42 -5.57 -8.27
C TYR A 614 -22.01 -5.73 -8.88
N LYS A 615 -21.18 -4.68 -8.84
CA LYS A 615 -19.76 -4.78 -9.17
C LYS A 615 -18.94 -5.25 -7.97
N THR A 616 -17.95 -6.08 -8.24
CA THR A 616 -16.89 -6.45 -7.31
C THR A 616 -15.60 -6.83 -8.05
N ARG A 617 -14.49 -7.01 -7.34
CA ARG A 617 -13.18 -7.41 -7.87
C ARG A 617 -12.80 -8.74 -7.22
N GLU A 618 -12.27 -9.69 -7.99
CA GLU A 618 -12.10 -11.07 -7.53
C GLU A 618 -11.08 -11.24 -6.38
N GLU A 619 -11.58 -11.31 -5.14
CA GLU A 619 -10.85 -11.86 -4.00
C GLU A 619 -11.68 -12.95 -3.28
N GLN A 620 -11.23 -14.21 -3.43
CA GLN A 620 -11.50 -15.39 -2.59
C GLN A 620 -12.86 -15.46 -1.86
N LEU A 621 -13.90 -15.99 -2.53
CA LEU A 621 -15.06 -16.56 -1.82
C LEU A 621 -14.62 -17.80 -1.02
N SER A 622 -14.74 -17.74 0.31
CA SER A 622 -14.27 -18.81 1.20
C SER A 622 -15.07 -20.11 1.03
N ASN A 623 -14.40 -21.22 0.74
CA ASN A 623 -15.02 -22.54 0.73
C ASN A 623 -15.55 -22.95 2.12
N GLN A 624 -16.87 -22.94 2.31
CA GLN A 624 -17.55 -23.64 3.42
C GLN A 624 -18.74 -24.44 2.90
N SER A 625 -18.75 -25.74 3.20
CA SER A 625 -19.88 -26.64 2.94
C SER A 625 -20.96 -26.51 4.04
N PRO A 626 -22.25 -26.77 3.76
CA PRO A 626 -23.34 -26.25 4.57
C PRO A 626 -23.67 -27.09 5.82
N GLN A 627 -23.97 -26.41 6.94
CA GLN A 627 -24.67 -27.01 8.09
C GLN A 627 -25.80 -26.13 8.64
N GLN A 628 -27.03 -26.55 8.33
CA GLN A 628 -28.23 -26.60 9.18
C GLN A 628 -28.60 -25.39 10.09
N THR A 629 -29.47 -24.53 9.54
CA THR A 629 -30.70 -23.99 10.16
C THR A 629 -30.97 -24.17 11.67
N VAL A 630 -31.04 -23.04 12.40
CA VAL A 630 -32.01 -22.81 13.51
C VAL A 630 -32.52 -21.37 13.42
N LEU A 631 -33.77 -21.12 13.82
CA LEU A 631 -34.49 -19.83 13.76
C LEU A 631 -35.33 -19.63 15.07
N PRO A 632 -35.87 -18.43 15.40
CA PRO A 632 -35.28 -17.60 16.45
C PRO A 632 -36.23 -17.24 17.62
N THR A 633 -35.75 -16.42 18.58
CA THR A 633 -36.60 -15.70 19.54
C THR A 633 -36.12 -14.26 19.83
N GLN A 634 -37.08 -13.37 20.13
CA GLN A 634 -36.98 -11.93 20.43
C GLN A 634 -38.19 -11.57 21.37
N PRO A 635 -38.47 -10.32 21.82
CA PRO A 635 -37.65 -9.10 21.88
C PRO A 635 -37.78 -8.23 23.19
N ALA A 636 -36.86 -7.26 23.39
CA ALA A 636 -37.09 -5.90 23.97
C ALA A 636 -37.61 -5.81 25.46
N PRO A 637 -37.94 -4.62 26.06
CA PRO A 637 -37.88 -3.22 25.55
C PRO A 637 -37.41 -2.07 26.50
N THR A 638 -37.06 -0.92 25.88
CA THR A 638 -37.27 0.51 26.28
C THR A 638 -36.74 1.16 27.58
N GLY A 639 -36.25 2.40 27.42
CA GLY A 639 -36.17 3.49 28.41
C GLY A 639 -35.89 4.84 27.70
N GLN A 640 -36.37 6.00 28.21
CA GLN A 640 -36.37 7.28 27.47
C GLN A 640 -35.96 8.52 28.32
N SER A 641 -35.16 9.41 27.72
CA SER A 641 -35.24 10.91 27.78
C SER A 641 -35.09 11.65 29.15
N PRO A 642 -35.06 13.01 29.18
CA PRO A 642 -34.23 13.97 28.43
C PRO A 642 -33.60 15.07 29.36
N ILE A 643 -32.95 16.13 28.83
CA ILE A 643 -33.12 17.57 29.21
C ILE A 643 -32.14 18.54 28.47
N GLN A 644 -32.52 19.82 28.41
CA GLN A 644 -31.92 21.07 27.85
C GLN A 644 -30.61 21.54 28.56
N SER A 645 -29.96 22.71 28.32
CA SER A 645 -29.62 23.62 27.18
C SER A 645 -29.11 24.97 27.79
N ALA A 646 -28.57 26.05 27.17
CA ALA A 646 -28.11 26.45 25.82
C ALA A 646 -27.20 27.73 25.93
N ASN A 647 -26.50 28.10 24.84
CA ASN A 647 -25.84 29.40 24.53
C ASN A 647 -24.66 29.92 25.41
N ASP A 648 -23.55 30.28 24.76
CA ASP A 648 -22.38 31.01 25.31
C ASP A 648 -21.82 31.96 24.19
N PRO A 649 -21.53 33.26 24.42
CA PRO A 649 -21.29 34.24 23.35
C PRO A 649 -19.83 34.74 23.18
N CYS A 650 -18.80 33.96 23.53
CA CYS A 650 -17.40 34.23 23.11
C CYS A 650 -16.76 32.95 22.52
N GLY A 651 -15.78 33.09 21.62
CA GLY A 651 -14.90 32.00 21.20
C GLY A 651 -15.30 31.23 19.93
N ASP A 652 -16.05 31.86 19.01
CA ASP A 652 -16.28 31.32 17.66
C ASP A 652 -15.23 31.77 16.61
N ASN A 653 -14.33 32.70 16.97
CA ASN A 653 -13.32 33.34 16.12
C ASN A 653 -13.89 34.32 15.07
N ILE A 654 -15.07 34.93 15.27
CA ILE A 654 -15.70 35.85 14.30
C ILE A 654 -16.08 37.19 14.95
N CYS A 655 -15.17 38.18 14.86
CA CYS A 655 -15.36 39.55 15.35
C CYS A 655 -16.69 40.22 14.89
N ASP A 656 -17.71 40.20 15.75
CA ASP A 656 -19.11 40.55 15.45
C ASP A 656 -19.48 41.99 15.86
N ASP A 657 -20.70 42.45 15.58
CA ASP A 657 -21.11 43.84 15.85
C ASP A 657 -21.51 44.09 17.32
N PHE A 658 -21.79 43.04 18.11
CA PHE A 658 -21.94 43.12 19.57
C PHE A 658 -20.56 43.29 20.25
N GLU A 659 -19.53 42.56 19.80
CA GLU A 659 -18.16 42.65 20.32
C GLU A 659 -17.50 44.01 20.01
N LYS A 660 -17.67 44.52 18.78
CA LYS A 660 -17.21 45.85 18.37
C LYS A 660 -17.77 46.98 19.26
N GLN A 661 -18.95 46.78 19.85
CA GLN A 661 -19.59 47.72 20.78
C GLN A 661 -19.18 47.51 22.24
N ASN A 662 -18.58 46.36 22.59
CA ASN A 662 -18.27 45.94 23.96
C ASN A 662 -16.81 45.45 24.08
N GLN A 663 -15.86 46.31 23.74
CA GLN A 663 -14.42 46.03 23.48
C GLN A 663 -13.61 45.28 24.57
N ASN A 664 -14.17 44.98 25.74
CA ASN A 664 -13.52 44.27 26.84
C ASN A 664 -14.08 42.86 27.12
N VAL A 665 -15.03 42.35 26.31
CA VAL A 665 -15.74 41.09 26.61
C VAL A 665 -15.08 39.85 25.98
N CYS A 666 -14.82 39.85 24.66
CA CYS A 666 -14.19 38.74 23.93
C CYS A 666 -12.92 39.21 23.17
N PRO A 667 -11.74 39.31 23.80
CA PRO A 667 -10.58 40.00 23.22
C PRO A 667 -9.69 39.15 22.28
N GLN A 668 -9.99 37.87 22.05
CA GLN A 668 -9.22 37.01 21.12
C GLN A 668 -9.68 37.15 19.67
N ASP A 669 -10.99 37.30 19.45
CA ASP A 669 -11.63 37.05 18.16
C ASP A 669 -11.51 38.23 17.16
N CYS A 670 -10.99 39.38 17.62
CA CYS A 670 -10.81 40.64 16.87
C CYS A 670 -9.32 41.05 16.66
N GLY A 671 -8.39 40.10 16.50
CA GLY A 671 -6.94 40.34 16.54
C GLY A 671 -6.38 41.45 15.63
N GLY A 672 -5.58 42.37 16.21
CA GLY A 672 -4.99 43.53 15.52
C GLY A 672 -3.47 43.43 15.27
N SER A 673 -2.99 44.04 14.18
CA SER A 673 -1.56 44.06 13.77
C SER A 673 -1.10 45.45 13.29
N VAL A 674 0.18 45.80 13.48
CA VAL A 674 0.70 47.16 13.26
C VAL A 674 2.04 47.20 12.49
N LEU A 675 1.96 47.64 11.23
CA LEU A 675 2.91 48.46 10.45
C LEU A 675 4.40 48.06 10.24
N SER A 676 4.65 47.49 9.05
CA SER A 676 5.58 47.96 7.98
C SER A 676 7.06 48.36 8.22
N GLY A 677 7.98 47.82 7.41
CA GLY A 677 9.29 48.43 7.11
C GLY A 677 10.27 47.58 6.26
N SER A 678 10.72 48.09 5.11
CA SER A 678 11.74 47.50 4.19
C SER A 678 12.62 48.64 3.60
N PRO A 679 13.72 48.39 2.85
CA PRO A 679 14.41 47.13 2.48
C PRO A 679 15.93 47.13 2.82
N ALA A 680 16.66 46.07 2.41
CA ALA A 680 18.12 46.01 2.35
C ALA A 680 18.62 45.55 0.96
N GLN A 681 19.89 45.83 0.62
CA GLN A 681 20.43 45.82 -0.74
C GLN A 681 21.17 44.52 -1.14
N SER A 682 21.40 44.35 -2.44
CA SER A 682 22.12 43.22 -3.05
C SER A 682 23.65 43.42 -3.09
N LEU A 683 24.41 42.33 -2.94
CA LEU A 683 25.86 42.28 -3.26
C LEU A 683 26.31 40.88 -3.75
N GLY A 684 27.04 40.87 -4.88
CA GLY A 684 28.16 39.96 -5.15
C GLY A 684 27.94 38.45 -5.33
N GLN A 685 27.85 37.99 -6.58
CA GLN A 685 28.30 36.64 -6.96
C GLN A 685 29.81 36.65 -7.29
N PRO A 686 30.53 35.55 -7.03
CA PRO A 686 31.65 35.07 -7.82
C PRO A 686 31.19 33.94 -8.77
N SER A 687 31.66 33.96 -10.03
CA SER A 687 31.26 32.97 -11.05
C SER A 687 32.11 31.68 -11.00
N PRO A 688 31.52 30.48 -11.15
CA PRO A 688 32.27 29.26 -11.47
C PRO A 688 32.77 29.27 -12.93
N GLU A 689 33.95 28.70 -13.15
CA GLU A 689 34.52 28.55 -14.51
C GLU A 689 33.83 27.45 -15.32
N GLN A 690 33.84 27.58 -16.65
CA GLN A 690 33.09 26.70 -17.55
C GLN A 690 33.86 25.41 -17.88
N ILE A 691 33.23 24.26 -17.61
CA ILE A 691 33.61 22.94 -18.14
C ILE A 691 32.38 22.39 -18.89
N PRO A 692 32.52 21.85 -20.11
CA PRO A 692 31.46 21.97 -21.12
C PRO A 692 30.24 21.05 -20.93
N ASN A 693 29.06 21.60 -21.23
CA ASN A 693 27.79 20.88 -21.29
C ASN A 693 27.85 19.70 -22.28
N GLN A 694 27.96 18.48 -21.75
CA GLN A 694 27.54 17.29 -22.49
C GLN A 694 26.02 17.16 -22.37
N ASN A 695 25.30 17.63 -23.40
CA ASN A 695 23.85 17.53 -23.53
C ASN A 695 23.39 16.07 -23.73
N ILE A 696 23.51 15.23 -22.69
CA ILE A 696 22.74 14.00 -22.58
C ILE A 696 21.32 14.42 -22.19
N GLN A 697 20.41 14.42 -23.17
CA GLN A 697 19.00 14.76 -22.95
C GLN A 697 18.41 13.85 -21.85
N PRO A 698 17.95 14.40 -20.71
CA PRO A 698 17.28 13.60 -19.70
C PRO A 698 15.92 13.15 -20.24
N ASN A 699 15.55 11.89 -20.00
CA ASN A 699 14.32 11.30 -20.54
C ASN A 699 13.09 12.18 -20.24
N GLN A 700 12.35 12.55 -21.29
CA GLN A 700 11.03 13.17 -21.21
C GLN A 700 9.93 12.16 -20.79
N GLY A 701 10.30 11.17 -19.96
CA GLY A 701 9.39 10.17 -19.40
C GLY A 701 8.55 10.71 -18.25
N GLN A 702 7.55 9.93 -17.86
CA GLN A 702 6.58 10.23 -16.81
C GLN A 702 7.21 10.27 -15.40
N ALA A 703 6.41 10.66 -14.40
CA ALA A 703 6.78 10.50 -12.99
C ALA A 703 6.89 9.02 -12.61
N LEU A 704 7.69 8.69 -11.60
CA LEU A 704 7.95 7.31 -11.17
C LEU A 704 6.69 6.53 -10.79
N ARG A 705 5.68 7.24 -10.25
CA ARG A 705 4.35 6.71 -9.88
C ARG A 705 3.49 6.26 -11.08
N ASN A 706 3.91 6.59 -12.31
CA ASN A 706 3.16 6.35 -13.54
C ASN A 706 3.86 5.34 -14.49
N LEU A 707 4.93 4.69 -14.03
CA LEU A 707 5.70 3.71 -14.79
C LEU A 707 5.01 2.34 -14.84
N SER A 708 5.07 1.62 -15.95
CA SER A 708 4.49 0.27 -16.03
C SER A 708 5.25 -0.71 -15.11
N GLU A 709 4.62 -1.83 -14.77
CA GLU A 709 5.27 -2.89 -13.96
C GLU A 709 6.57 -3.42 -14.63
N ASN A 710 6.62 -3.41 -15.97
CA ASN A 710 7.82 -3.75 -16.73
C ASN A 710 8.90 -2.67 -16.59
N ASP A 711 8.55 -1.39 -16.62
CA ASP A 711 9.50 -0.28 -16.44
C ASP A 711 10.06 -0.25 -15.01
N GLN A 712 9.21 -0.52 -14.02
CA GLN A 712 9.61 -0.68 -12.62
C GLN A 712 10.61 -1.84 -12.46
N ALA A 713 10.30 -3.01 -13.01
CA ALA A 713 11.20 -4.17 -13.05
C ALA A 713 12.54 -3.84 -13.73
N VAL A 714 12.49 -3.15 -14.88
CA VAL A 714 13.68 -2.66 -15.60
C VAL A 714 14.51 -1.68 -14.76
N LEU A 715 13.89 -0.82 -13.96
CA LEU A 715 14.60 0.07 -13.03
C LEU A 715 15.19 -0.70 -11.84
N TYR A 716 14.44 -1.62 -11.22
CA TYR A 716 14.94 -2.48 -10.14
C TYR A 716 16.17 -3.28 -10.57
N PHE A 717 16.18 -3.81 -11.81
CA PHE A 717 17.36 -4.41 -12.42
C PHE A 717 18.52 -3.41 -12.48
N LYS A 718 18.33 -2.27 -13.16
CA LYS A 718 19.41 -1.30 -13.41
C LYS A 718 20.01 -0.77 -12.12
N TYR A 719 19.18 -0.34 -11.16
CA TYR A 719 19.66 0.27 -9.93
C TYR A 719 20.32 -0.72 -8.99
N SER A 720 19.85 -1.97 -8.92
CA SER A 720 20.55 -3.03 -8.18
C SER A 720 21.96 -3.28 -8.76
N ILE A 721 22.07 -3.42 -10.08
CA ILE A 721 23.37 -3.61 -10.75
C ILE A 721 24.30 -2.41 -10.52
N LEU A 722 23.77 -1.18 -10.56
CA LEU A 722 24.54 0.03 -10.25
C LEU A 722 24.97 0.09 -8.77
N ALA A 723 24.11 -0.31 -7.83
CA ALA A 723 24.43 -0.37 -6.40
C ALA A 723 25.59 -1.34 -6.14
N PHE A 724 25.47 -2.58 -6.62
CA PHE A 724 26.51 -3.60 -6.47
C PHE A 724 27.82 -3.21 -7.15
N ALA A 725 27.76 -2.57 -8.34
CA ALA A 725 28.93 -2.03 -9.04
C ALA A 725 29.63 -0.88 -8.28
N ASN A 726 28.93 -0.19 -7.37
CA ASN A 726 29.47 0.88 -6.52
C ASN A 726 29.72 0.40 -5.07
N GLY A 727 29.86 -0.91 -4.84
CA GLY A 727 30.32 -1.46 -3.56
C GLY A 727 29.23 -1.69 -2.52
N VAL A 728 27.94 -1.56 -2.88
CA VAL A 728 26.83 -2.03 -2.04
C VAL A 728 26.88 -3.55 -1.94
N LYS A 729 26.54 -4.09 -0.77
CA LYS A 729 26.52 -5.54 -0.49
C LYS A 729 25.16 -6.09 -0.04
N MET A 730 24.25 -5.22 0.39
CA MET A 730 22.85 -5.57 0.59
C MET A 730 21.97 -4.38 0.22
N VAL A 731 20.87 -4.65 -0.50
CA VAL A 731 19.81 -3.68 -0.79
C VAL A 731 18.53 -4.16 -0.12
N PHE A 732 17.99 -3.34 0.77
CA PHE A 732 16.67 -3.54 1.36
C PHE A 732 15.65 -2.81 0.50
N ILE A 733 14.67 -3.55 0.00
CA ILE A 733 13.62 -3.00 -0.85
C ILE A 733 12.57 -2.32 0.02
N ASP A 734 12.35 -1.01 -0.20
CA ASP A 734 11.18 -0.31 0.31
C ASP A 734 9.99 -0.44 -0.66
N LEU A 735 8.81 -0.70 -0.11
CA LEU A 735 7.63 -1.20 -0.84
C LEU A 735 6.51 -0.15 -0.87
N ILE A 736 6.76 0.92 -1.62
CA ILE A 736 5.96 2.15 -1.66
C ILE A 736 4.78 2.05 -2.66
N GLY A 737 3.57 2.30 -2.18
CA GLY A 737 2.32 2.29 -2.94
C GLY A 737 1.84 3.65 -3.48
N SER A 738 0.68 3.61 -4.15
CA SER A 738 0.01 4.74 -4.83
C SER A 738 -0.50 5.81 -3.88
N GLY A 739 -1.17 5.40 -2.79
CA GLY A 739 -1.72 6.30 -1.78
C GLY A 739 -0.67 6.71 -0.75
N ASN A 740 -0.72 7.98 -0.30
CA ASN A 740 0.16 8.49 0.74
C ASN A 740 0.10 7.55 1.98
N ASN A 741 1.27 7.04 2.38
CA ASN A 741 1.48 6.12 3.51
C ASN A 741 0.96 4.67 3.34
N THR A 742 0.73 4.19 2.11
CA THR A 742 0.73 2.73 1.85
C THR A 742 2.16 2.25 1.60
N VAL A 743 2.76 1.58 2.59
CA VAL A 743 4.13 1.05 2.54
C VAL A 743 4.15 -0.30 3.25
N GLY A 744 4.25 -1.41 2.52
CA GLY A 744 3.93 -2.73 3.10
C GLY A 744 4.27 -3.93 2.22
N SER A 745 4.41 -5.11 2.85
CA SER A 745 4.63 -6.40 2.18
C SER A 745 3.49 -6.82 1.24
N SER A 746 2.33 -6.19 1.37
CA SER A 746 1.19 -6.30 0.44
C SER A 746 1.52 -5.83 -0.98
N MET A 747 2.39 -4.82 -1.13
CA MET A 747 2.81 -4.31 -2.45
C MET A 747 3.75 -5.27 -3.20
N ALA A 748 4.31 -6.26 -2.50
CA ALA A 748 5.18 -7.28 -3.11
C ALA A 748 4.41 -8.27 -4.01
N PHE A 749 3.10 -8.41 -3.78
CA PHE A 749 2.21 -9.30 -4.53
C PHE A 749 1.17 -8.52 -5.34
N ASN A 750 0.59 -9.20 -6.33
CA ASN A 750 -0.66 -8.81 -6.99
C ASN A 750 -1.86 -9.33 -6.17
N THR A 751 -3.07 -8.87 -6.48
CA THR A 751 -4.32 -9.22 -5.75
C THR A 751 -4.73 -10.68 -5.92
N ASP A 752 -4.24 -11.36 -6.95
CA ASP A 752 -4.32 -12.82 -7.13
C ASP A 752 -3.34 -13.60 -6.21
N GLY A 753 -2.52 -12.88 -5.43
CA GLY A 753 -1.50 -13.43 -4.56
C GLY A 753 -0.22 -13.88 -5.26
N GLN A 754 -0.03 -13.59 -6.56
CA GLN A 754 1.21 -13.88 -7.28
C GLN A 754 2.28 -12.81 -7.01
N PRO A 755 3.59 -13.15 -7.02
CA PRO A 755 4.65 -12.17 -6.89
C PRO A 755 4.64 -11.17 -8.06
N ARG A 756 4.84 -9.88 -7.78
CA ARG A 756 4.98 -8.87 -8.83
C ARG A 756 6.25 -9.09 -9.65
N LEU A 757 6.26 -8.58 -10.89
CA LEU A 757 7.37 -8.75 -11.82
C LEU A 757 8.70 -8.23 -11.26
N PHE A 758 8.68 -7.20 -10.41
CA PHE A 758 9.89 -6.71 -9.77
C PHE A 758 10.46 -7.73 -8.74
N LEU A 759 9.64 -8.47 -7.98
CA LEU A 759 10.14 -9.57 -7.15
C LEU A 759 10.80 -10.66 -8.00
N THR A 760 10.14 -11.05 -9.10
CA THR A 760 10.72 -12.01 -10.07
C THR A 760 12.05 -11.52 -10.64
N THR A 761 12.17 -10.20 -10.84
CA THR A 761 13.42 -9.57 -11.27
C THR A 761 14.50 -9.64 -10.19
N LEU A 762 14.17 -9.30 -8.94
CA LEU A 762 15.11 -9.36 -7.81
C LEU A 762 15.56 -10.81 -7.52
N LYS A 763 14.63 -11.78 -7.54
CA LYS A 763 14.91 -13.23 -7.51
C LYS A 763 15.84 -13.66 -8.64
N THR A 764 15.66 -13.09 -9.85
CA THR A 764 16.55 -13.36 -10.99
C THR A 764 17.94 -12.77 -10.78
N ILE A 765 18.06 -11.57 -10.20
CA ILE A 765 19.36 -10.96 -9.85
C ILE A 765 20.08 -11.79 -8.78
N GLU A 766 19.39 -12.20 -7.71
CA GLU A 766 19.93 -13.09 -6.68
C GLU A 766 20.38 -14.43 -7.29
N SER A 767 19.54 -15.07 -8.11
CA SER A 767 19.86 -16.33 -8.80
C SER A 767 21.07 -16.23 -9.75
N LYS A 768 21.27 -15.08 -10.41
CA LYS A 768 22.35 -14.88 -11.39
C LYS A 768 23.65 -14.32 -10.82
N ILE A 769 23.61 -13.42 -9.84
CA ILE A 769 24.81 -12.79 -9.28
C ILE A 769 24.96 -12.92 -7.76
N GLY A 770 24.08 -13.67 -7.09
CA GLY A 770 24.19 -14.01 -5.67
C GLY A 770 25.59 -14.52 -5.31
N GLY A 771 26.18 -13.96 -4.25
CA GLY A 771 27.55 -14.30 -3.84
C GLY A 771 28.68 -13.88 -4.79
N PHE A 772 28.47 -12.93 -5.71
CA PHE A 772 29.54 -12.46 -6.62
C PHE A 772 30.82 -12.02 -5.88
N SER A 773 31.97 -12.42 -6.42
CA SER A 773 33.30 -12.08 -5.88
C SER A 773 33.84 -10.75 -6.43
N LYS A 774 33.52 -10.44 -7.69
CA LYS A 774 33.99 -9.25 -8.43
C LYS A 774 32.89 -8.73 -9.34
N VAL A 775 32.86 -7.42 -9.54
CA VAL A 775 32.03 -6.72 -10.53
C VAL A 775 32.89 -5.68 -11.24
N GLU A 776 32.73 -5.55 -12.56
CA GLU A 776 33.49 -4.63 -13.40
C GLU A 776 32.56 -3.89 -14.36
N LYS A 777 32.72 -2.56 -14.47
CA LYS A 777 32.00 -1.73 -15.44
C LYS A 777 32.72 -1.79 -16.78
N ILE A 778 32.09 -2.37 -17.80
CA ILE A 778 32.60 -2.37 -19.19
C ILE A 778 32.21 -1.05 -19.86
N ALA A 779 30.95 -0.65 -19.72
CA ALA A 779 30.38 0.58 -20.26
C ALA A 779 29.26 1.07 -19.33
N ASN A 780 28.64 2.22 -19.64
CA ASN A 780 27.60 2.81 -18.78
C ASN A 780 26.40 1.87 -18.51
N SER A 781 26.10 0.96 -19.46
CA SER A 781 24.97 0.03 -19.41
C SER A 781 25.37 -1.44 -19.42
N GLN A 782 26.63 -1.75 -19.07
CA GLN A 782 27.23 -3.07 -19.27
C GLN A 782 28.22 -3.41 -18.15
N TYR A 783 27.91 -4.46 -17.39
CA TYR A 783 28.64 -4.86 -16.18
C TYR A 783 28.95 -6.35 -16.22
N LYS A 784 30.13 -6.73 -15.74
CA LYS A 784 30.68 -8.09 -15.74
C LYS A 784 30.87 -8.58 -14.31
N PHE A 785 30.17 -9.63 -13.94
CA PHE A 785 30.22 -10.25 -12.62
C PHE A 785 31.02 -11.55 -12.69
N THR A 786 31.85 -11.79 -11.66
CA THR A 786 32.52 -13.07 -11.42
C THR A 786 31.80 -13.80 -10.30
N VAL A 787 31.16 -14.93 -10.61
CA VAL A 787 30.31 -15.69 -9.70
C VAL A 787 30.86 -17.11 -9.62
N SER A 788 31.55 -17.44 -8.53
CA SER A 788 32.45 -18.59 -8.45
C SER A 788 33.44 -18.61 -9.64
N ASP A 789 33.36 -19.61 -10.51
CA ASP A 789 34.17 -19.76 -11.73
C ASP A 789 33.41 -19.37 -13.02
N LYS A 790 32.22 -18.75 -12.91
CA LYS A 790 31.44 -18.23 -14.03
C LYS A 790 31.67 -16.73 -14.26
N THR A 791 31.64 -16.33 -15.53
CA THR A 791 31.52 -14.93 -15.96
C THR A 791 30.08 -14.66 -16.41
N ILE A 792 29.44 -13.65 -15.83
CA ILE A 792 28.02 -13.32 -16.06
C ILE A 792 27.90 -11.83 -16.35
N TYR A 793 27.24 -11.48 -17.45
CA TYR A 793 27.10 -10.08 -17.89
C TYR A 793 25.70 -9.56 -17.59
N ALA A 794 25.59 -8.33 -17.09
CA ALA A 794 24.33 -7.58 -16.98
C ALA A 794 24.34 -6.43 -18.00
N LEU A 795 23.39 -6.43 -18.93
CA LEU A 795 23.41 -5.58 -20.14
C LEU A 795 22.03 -4.95 -20.40
N TRP A 796 21.99 -3.67 -20.82
CA TRP A 796 20.73 -3.01 -21.22
C TRP A 796 20.85 -1.87 -22.25
N SER A 797 22.02 -1.56 -22.79
CA SER A 797 22.16 -0.78 -24.05
C SER A 797 23.59 -0.82 -24.60
N GLY A 798 23.78 -0.27 -25.80
CA GLY A 798 25.07 -0.22 -26.50
C GLY A 798 25.34 -1.45 -27.37
N THR A 799 26.55 -1.53 -27.93
CA THR A 799 27.03 -2.69 -28.70
C THR A 799 27.41 -3.83 -27.75
N LEU A 800 27.11 -5.08 -28.11
CA LEU A 800 27.50 -6.25 -27.32
C LEU A 800 29.04 -6.30 -27.15
N PRO A 801 29.58 -6.55 -25.93
CA PRO A 801 31.02 -6.71 -25.73
C PRO A 801 31.62 -7.80 -26.62
N ASN A 802 32.77 -7.53 -27.24
CA ASN A 802 33.45 -8.46 -28.17
C ASN A 802 33.81 -9.83 -27.56
N GLU A 803 33.88 -9.92 -26.23
CA GLU A 803 34.13 -11.16 -25.49
C GLU A 803 32.87 -12.07 -25.35
N ILE A 804 31.69 -11.57 -25.72
CA ILE A 804 30.44 -12.37 -25.79
C ILE A 804 30.26 -12.86 -27.24
N SER A 805 30.57 -14.14 -27.47
CA SER A 805 30.55 -14.76 -28.81
C SER A 805 30.14 -16.24 -28.75
N GLY A 806 29.78 -16.82 -29.90
CA GLY A 806 29.31 -18.20 -29.99
C GLY A 806 27.91 -18.40 -29.36
N GLN A 807 27.62 -19.61 -28.88
CA GLN A 807 26.38 -19.85 -28.13
C GLN A 807 26.51 -19.39 -26.68
N VAL A 808 25.51 -18.63 -26.25
CA VAL A 808 25.39 -18.08 -24.90
C VAL A 808 23.99 -18.34 -24.36
N LYS A 809 23.87 -18.44 -23.04
CA LYS A 809 22.57 -18.44 -22.36
C LYS A 809 22.21 -16.99 -22.05
N VAL A 810 21.03 -16.57 -22.46
CA VAL A 810 20.45 -15.27 -22.12
C VAL A 810 19.30 -15.50 -21.14
N THR A 811 19.19 -14.64 -20.13
CA THR A 811 18.08 -14.61 -19.18
C THR A 811 17.52 -13.19 -19.10
N ASP A 812 16.21 -13.01 -19.26
CA ASP A 812 15.57 -11.70 -19.12
C ASP A 812 15.21 -11.36 -17.65
N ILE A 813 14.68 -10.15 -17.41
CA ILE A 813 14.19 -9.74 -16.09
C ILE A 813 13.04 -10.61 -15.54
N LYS A 814 12.40 -11.41 -16.38
CA LYS A 814 11.29 -12.31 -16.03
C LYS A 814 11.79 -13.71 -15.65
N GLY A 815 13.11 -13.92 -15.65
CA GLY A 815 13.75 -15.21 -15.40
C GLY A 815 13.70 -16.19 -16.59
N GLN A 816 13.21 -15.76 -17.77
CA GLN A 816 13.09 -16.65 -18.93
C GLN A 816 14.45 -16.88 -19.57
N GLU A 817 14.86 -18.15 -19.67
CA GLU A 817 16.14 -18.53 -20.26
C GLU A 817 16.00 -18.98 -21.73
N GLN A 818 16.93 -18.55 -22.58
CA GLN A 818 17.12 -19.08 -23.92
C GLN A 818 18.61 -19.29 -24.22
N ILE A 819 18.94 -20.36 -24.94
CA ILE A 819 20.29 -20.53 -25.53
C ILE A 819 20.22 -20.02 -26.96
N MET A 820 21.08 -19.07 -27.30
CA MET A 820 21.12 -18.46 -28.63
C MET A 820 22.54 -18.11 -29.04
N ASP A 821 22.75 -17.94 -30.34
CA ASP A 821 24.00 -17.36 -30.86
C ASP A 821 24.07 -15.87 -30.48
N ALA A 822 25.21 -15.43 -29.95
CA ALA A 822 25.44 -14.06 -29.49
C ALA A 822 25.15 -12.99 -30.57
N THR A 823 25.33 -13.31 -31.86
CA THR A 823 25.02 -12.40 -32.98
C THR A 823 23.52 -12.07 -33.12
N LYS A 824 22.65 -12.85 -32.46
CA LYS A 824 21.19 -12.62 -32.41
C LYS A 824 20.77 -11.67 -31.29
N ILE A 825 21.64 -11.39 -30.32
CA ILE A 825 21.34 -10.48 -29.21
C ILE A 825 21.28 -9.05 -29.73
N LYS A 826 20.19 -8.35 -29.38
CA LYS A 826 20.04 -6.90 -29.59
C LYS A 826 19.78 -6.27 -28.23
N LEU A 827 20.53 -5.22 -27.89
CA LEU A 827 20.33 -4.46 -26.65
C LEU A 827 19.49 -3.23 -26.97
N SER A 828 18.37 -3.04 -26.28
CA SER A 828 17.57 -1.82 -26.26
C SER A 828 17.39 -1.31 -24.84
N SER A 829 17.08 -0.02 -24.66
CA SER A 829 16.87 0.61 -23.36
C SER A 829 15.87 -0.12 -22.47
N ASP A 830 14.94 -0.84 -23.09
CA ASP A 830 13.76 -1.43 -22.47
C ASP A 830 13.93 -2.95 -22.24
N GLN A 831 15.02 -3.52 -22.79
CA GLN A 831 15.44 -4.91 -22.60
C GLN A 831 16.70 -4.97 -21.74
N SER A 832 16.51 -5.28 -20.46
CA SER A 832 17.61 -5.61 -19.55
C SER A 832 17.76 -7.13 -19.44
N ILE A 833 18.99 -7.64 -19.60
CA ILE A 833 19.28 -9.08 -19.66
C ILE A 833 20.53 -9.44 -18.88
N PHE A 834 20.56 -10.68 -18.38
CA PHE A 834 21.78 -11.40 -18.05
C PHE A 834 22.26 -12.25 -19.24
N VAL A 835 23.58 -12.39 -19.41
CA VAL A 835 24.19 -13.32 -20.37
C VAL A 835 25.26 -14.16 -19.66
N GLU A 836 25.11 -15.48 -19.72
CA GLU A 836 26.09 -16.48 -19.27
C GLU A 836 26.80 -17.09 -20.49
N LEU A 837 28.13 -16.99 -20.55
CA LEU A 837 28.93 -17.72 -21.53
C LEU A 837 28.79 -19.23 -21.25
N GLN A 838 28.50 -20.01 -22.29
CA GLN A 838 28.59 -21.47 -22.17
C GLN A 838 30.07 -21.88 -22.12
N ARG A 839 30.40 -22.89 -21.30
CA ARG A 839 31.72 -23.53 -21.38
C ARG A 839 31.78 -24.32 -22.69
N GLN A 840 32.89 -24.17 -23.41
CA GLN A 840 33.27 -25.03 -24.53
C GLN A 840 33.90 -26.32 -24.00
#